data_AF-I9SCM6-F1
#
_entry.id   AF-I9SCM6-F1
#
_cell.length_a   1.000
_cell.length_b   1.000
_cell.length_c   1.000
_cell.angle_alpha   90.00
_cell.angle_beta   90.00
_cell.angle_gamma   90.00
#
_symmetry.space_group_name_H-M   'P 1'
#
loop_
_entity.id
_entity.type
_entity.pdbx_description
1 polymer ?
#
loop_
_entity_poly.entity_id
_entity_poly.type
_entity_poly.pdbx_seq_one_letter_code
_entity_poly.pdbx_strand_id
1 'polypeptide(L)'
;MKKKICAFLLTATMAVVSVATPLTVCDFENYPIGTEWKLWQSNGGSITSTAIVEADPTNPDNKVLHIVLKDWGCHPEFIINSTLRGNELTDRYGSIRYRLYRSATDIDNWKQFAAFIGDTEVYRDEGYPQQGNNNEWQVKTYTMKGLSPDNVSDKLRLGIHHANSDFYIDDIQLVGTYDDFVSVEDNGTFDYCVDNTASSYRNISDNIYISAGQIANVLTSRYSEWTGKLAGEGTLKIHAGGERSYLGTSASKGTTTPDWSGFKGSIELYPYKDVNSSCGFYGLVMSSGTFQPDNLAASNCNNLLADKTLIMKDGTMLALESGTRGVRIGEIHSSKNSWLGGYYKKGTANSYYVIGGKGTDGVLGSLIAPQASGNKVGILKEGVGNYYLTGNENDINGGLCVLQGGIIVANDKEVALQKNLSGATGNSSTVMVYHRATLCGDGNIAAATEVYGTLTGGDPFAVDQALGTLTFADYTKAALAVKVTLHPEANIIAYIKDAKNFSAIDIKGTLAFSTITEDFETSDKQPRLKIALAEDAELHVGDEIVLLSAMKEGVDSWDFDIRYPKSYTWAVDEREVGDGRFCIVAKVTSLAYSGQGDREDDDEPDDGETVYPDDDWSEDMDMTTPLRFYAGKLGKNIGVAAASYRYDFSQTNGEIGLVGEQFNMIVGENEMKFDATEPNQGEFNYGGSDAILWLSDRYEQVVRGHTLAWHQQVPSWVSSDGKKNNNNFSKRQLLDILKNHIFNVVGRYKGKITEWDVCNEVLDDDQSIVRSDPTAYKLRPSIWATYIGEEFIDSAFVWAHQADPDAKLYINEYGAEMVGKTKTEAYYNLVKRLKESGLAIEGCGLQCHFTTGELDTMKLEKNIRRYDNLGLKCIITELDIALADPTAEDALERQAKEYGAITRIFLRNENCSSMLVWGISDNHSWRKNAPLLFNHELKAKPAYYNVHAQLRKAVEQLSTGLESPKTDGKPSARLLRTVYYNIMGQEMTSPTGFRIERRFYDDGSIETIKTYK
;
A
#
# COMPACT_ATOMS: atom_id res chain seq x y z
N MET A 1 -57.36 7.15 13.60
CA MET A 1 -58.58 7.51 14.36
C MET A 1 -58.41 8.94 14.87
N LYS A 2 -59.36 9.84 14.51
CA LYS A 2 -59.61 11.26 14.89
C LYS A 2 -58.54 12.13 15.60
N LYS A 3 -58.20 13.22 14.89
CA LYS A 3 -58.05 14.66 15.30
C LYS A 3 -57.31 15.01 16.61
N LYS A 4 -56.30 15.89 16.48
CA LYS A 4 -56.39 17.28 16.96
C LYS A 4 -55.32 18.18 16.28
N ILE A 5 -55.84 19.26 15.71
CA ILE A 5 -55.11 20.42 15.19
C ILE A 5 -54.64 21.23 16.41
N CYS A 6 -53.34 21.47 16.51
CA CYS A 6 -52.78 22.59 17.28
C CYS A 6 -51.83 23.32 16.34
N ALA A 7 -52.27 24.49 15.87
CA ALA A 7 -51.45 25.43 15.14
C ALA A 7 -50.41 26.02 16.11
N PHE A 8 -49.14 25.69 15.90
CA PHE A 8 -48.03 26.54 16.28
C PHE A 8 -47.47 27.12 14.99
N LEU A 9 -47.55 28.44 14.83
CA LEU A 9 -46.72 29.16 13.87
C LEU A 9 -45.26 28.95 14.29
N LEU A 10 -44.57 28.00 13.66
CA LEU A 10 -43.12 28.09 13.53
C LEU A 10 -42.87 29.02 12.34
N THR A 11 -42.40 30.23 12.63
CA THR A 11 -41.62 31.01 11.67
C THR A 11 -40.40 30.17 11.29
N ALA A 12 -40.47 29.49 10.14
CA ALA A 12 -39.30 28.92 9.51
C ALA A 12 -38.41 30.08 9.06
N THR A 13 -37.45 30.47 9.90
CA THR A 13 -36.30 31.25 9.46
C THR A 13 -35.55 30.37 8.47
N MET A 14 -35.76 30.60 7.17
CA MET A 14 -34.88 30.03 6.15
C MET A 14 -33.48 30.53 6.45
N ALA A 15 -32.57 29.62 6.79
CA ALA A 15 -31.16 29.93 6.86
C ALA A 15 -30.73 30.42 5.47
N VAL A 16 -30.20 31.64 5.42
CA VAL A 16 -29.63 32.17 4.18
C VAL A 16 -28.32 31.42 3.97
N VAL A 17 -28.38 30.47 3.06
CA VAL A 17 -27.22 29.73 2.60
C VAL A 17 -26.41 30.67 1.72
N SER A 18 -25.22 31.09 2.17
CA SER A 18 -24.34 31.94 1.38
C SER A 18 -23.37 31.08 0.58
N VAL A 19 -23.42 31.23 -0.74
CA VAL A 19 -22.40 30.68 -1.65
C VAL A 19 -21.20 31.63 -1.56
N ALA A 20 -19.98 31.10 -1.53
CA ALA A 20 -18.83 31.96 -1.81
C ALA A 20 -18.98 32.41 -3.28
N THR A 21 -19.41 33.65 -3.53
CA THR A 21 -19.85 34.00 -4.88
C THR A 21 -18.68 34.39 -5.79
N PRO A 22 -18.61 33.83 -7.01
CA PRO A 22 -17.80 34.39 -8.09
C PRO A 22 -18.06 35.89 -8.23
N LEU A 23 -17.00 36.65 -8.47
CA LEU A 23 -17.15 38.06 -8.82
C LEU A 23 -17.39 38.16 -10.32
N THR A 24 -18.62 38.49 -10.72
CA THR A 24 -18.92 38.88 -12.11
C THR A 24 -18.21 40.19 -12.43
N VAL A 25 -17.23 40.12 -13.32
CA VAL A 25 -16.49 41.29 -13.81
C VAL A 25 -17.30 41.99 -14.89
N CYS A 26 -17.85 41.23 -15.83
CA CYS A 26 -18.68 41.79 -16.89
C CYS A 26 -19.71 40.76 -17.37
N ASP A 27 -20.94 41.23 -17.51
CA ASP A 27 -22.07 40.55 -18.13
C ASP A 27 -22.66 41.51 -19.18
N PHE A 28 -22.67 41.07 -20.44
CA PHE A 28 -23.01 41.92 -21.59
C PHE A 28 -24.51 42.16 -21.74
N GLU A 29 -25.37 41.45 -21.00
CA GLU A 29 -26.81 41.68 -21.00
C GLU A 29 -27.19 43.12 -20.64
N ASN A 30 -26.35 43.75 -19.83
CA ASN A 30 -26.54 45.12 -19.37
C ASN A 30 -26.17 46.19 -20.40
N TYR A 31 -25.69 45.80 -21.58
CA TYR A 31 -25.23 46.72 -22.62
C TYR A 31 -26.12 46.63 -23.89
N PRO A 32 -26.38 47.75 -24.58
CA PRO A 32 -27.05 47.73 -25.88
C PRO A 32 -26.18 47.05 -26.94
N ILE A 33 -26.81 46.34 -27.89
CA ILE A 33 -26.15 45.87 -29.11
C ILE A 33 -25.58 47.07 -29.86
N GLY A 34 -24.34 46.94 -30.36
CA GLY A 34 -23.57 47.99 -31.02
C GLY A 34 -22.68 48.81 -30.09
N THR A 35 -22.65 48.51 -28.79
CA THR A 35 -21.73 49.17 -27.85
C THR A 35 -20.29 48.80 -28.20
N GLU A 36 -19.47 49.79 -28.58
CA GLU A 36 -18.03 49.61 -28.76
C GLU A 36 -17.35 49.43 -27.40
N TRP A 37 -16.48 48.44 -27.32
CA TRP A 37 -15.75 48.08 -26.10
C TRP A 37 -14.32 48.57 -26.15
N LYS A 38 -13.81 49.02 -25.00
CA LYS A 38 -12.44 49.54 -24.91
C LYS A 38 -11.44 48.40 -25.07
N LEU A 39 -10.51 48.59 -26.00
CA LEU A 39 -9.34 47.74 -26.20
C LEU A 39 -8.09 48.40 -25.62
N TRP A 40 -7.19 47.60 -25.05
CA TRP A 40 -5.88 47.99 -24.54
C TRP A 40 -4.79 47.28 -25.34
N GLN A 41 -3.70 48.00 -25.60
CA GLN A 41 -2.55 47.48 -26.33
C GLN A 41 -1.34 47.36 -25.40
N SER A 42 -0.89 46.13 -25.15
CA SER A 42 0.19 45.82 -24.19
C SER A 42 1.52 46.51 -24.49
N ASN A 43 1.81 46.80 -25.76
CA ASN A 43 3.04 47.47 -26.19
C ASN A 43 2.85 48.97 -26.50
N GLY A 44 1.68 49.56 -26.22
CA GLY A 44 1.40 50.98 -26.46
C GLY A 44 1.26 51.39 -27.94
N GLY A 45 1.09 50.43 -28.86
CA GLY A 45 0.86 50.68 -30.29
C GLY A 45 -0.57 51.16 -30.63
N SER A 46 -0.80 51.53 -31.88
CA SER A 46 -2.13 51.84 -32.40
C SER A 46 -3.01 50.58 -32.49
N ILE A 47 -4.33 50.72 -32.29
CA ILE A 47 -5.31 49.63 -32.32
C ILE A 47 -6.15 49.74 -33.59
N THR A 48 -6.16 48.68 -34.39
CA THR A 48 -7.04 48.48 -35.56
C THR A 48 -8.06 47.35 -35.35
N SER A 49 -7.89 46.58 -34.28
CA SER A 49 -8.82 45.57 -33.76
C SER A 49 -10.13 46.19 -33.27
N THR A 50 -11.21 45.42 -33.25
CA THR A 50 -12.55 45.87 -32.82
C THR A 50 -13.12 44.96 -31.74
N ALA A 51 -13.88 45.53 -30.82
CA ALA A 51 -14.66 44.80 -29.84
C ALA A 51 -16.04 45.46 -29.71
N ILE A 52 -17.13 44.75 -30.02
CA ILE A 52 -18.49 45.29 -30.12
C ILE A 52 -19.48 44.32 -29.50
N VAL A 53 -20.43 44.83 -28.71
CA VAL A 53 -21.51 44.01 -28.15
C VAL A 53 -22.50 43.63 -29.27
N GLU A 54 -22.73 42.34 -29.46
CA GLU A 54 -23.61 41.76 -30.48
C GLU A 54 -24.58 40.74 -29.85
N ALA A 55 -25.57 40.29 -30.61
CA ALA A 55 -26.39 39.14 -30.20
C ALA A 55 -25.58 37.85 -30.29
N ASP A 56 -25.76 36.92 -29.36
CA ASP A 56 -25.09 35.63 -29.36
C ASP A 56 -25.43 34.84 -30.64
N PRO A 57 -24.41 34.31 -31.35
CA PRO A 57 -24.60 33.63 -32.63
C PRO A 57 -25.45 32.35 -32.54
N THR A 58 -25.59 31.77 -31.35
CA THR A 58 -26.36 30.54 -31.09
C THR A 58 -27.66 30.79 -30.33
N ASN A 59 -27.78 31.94 -29.66
CA ASN A 59 -28.97 32.33 -28.89
C ASN A 59 -29.23 33.85 -29.00
N PRO A 60 -29.98 34.32 -29.99
CA PRO A 60 -30.18 35.76 -30.22
C PRO A 60 -30.80 36.56 -29.06
N ASP A 61 -31.36 35.89 -28.05
CA ASP A 61 -31.88 36.51 -26.83
C ASP A 61 -30.77 36.85 -25.80
N ASN A 62 -29.54 36.37 -26.01
CA ASN A 62 -28.35 36.67 -25.23
C ASN A 62 -27.43 37.64 -26.00
N LYS A 63 -26.64 38.45 -25.29
CA LYS A 63 -25.70 39.45 -25.80
C LYS A 63 -24.30 39.10 -25.36
N VAL A 64 -23.34 39.29 -26.24
CA VAL A 64 -21.95 38.87 -26.05
C VAL A 64 -21.01 39.90 -26.66
N LEU A 65 -19.74 39.88 -26.26
CA LEU A 65 -18.74 40.74 -26.86
C LEU A 65 -18.05 40.05 -28.04
N HIS A 66 -18.30 40.54 -29.24
CA HIS A 66 -17.61 40.11 -30.47
C HIS A 66 -16.29 40.86 -30.61
N ILE A 67 -15.18 40.12 -30.78
CA ILE A 67 -13.83 40.66 -30.85
C ILE A 67 -13.16 40.17 -32.13
N VAL A 68 -12.69 41.12 -32.94
CA VAL A 68 -11.91 40.86 -34.15
C VAL A 68 -10.52 41.46 -33.96
N LEU A 69 -9.53 40.59 -33.78
CA LEU A 69 -8.13 40.96 -33.56
C LEU A 69 -7.37 41.06 -34.87
N LYS A 70 -6.71 42.21 -35.05
CA LYS A 70 -5.79 42.53 -36.15
C LYS A 70 -4.40 42.92 -35.67
N ASP A 71 -4.25 43.17 -34.36
CA ASP A 71 -3.01 43.64 -33.75
C ASP A 71 -2.58 42.69 -32.62
N TRP A 72 -1.30 42.29 -32.61
CA TRP A 72 -0.73 41.50 -31.52
C TRP A 72 -0.76 42.30 -30.22
N GLY A 73 -1.08 41.63 -29.11
CA GLY A 73 -1.06 42.25 -27.78
C GLY A 73 -2.29 43.06 -27.39
N CYS A 74 -3.33 43.04 -28.22
CA CYS A 74 -4.56 43.79 -28.03
C CYS A 74 -5.58 42.96 -27.23
N HIS A 75 -6.08 43.51 -26.12
CA HIS A 75 -7.03 42.84 -25.23
C HIS A 75 -8.17 43.78 -24.83
N PRO A 76 -9.42 43.32 -24.75
CA PRO A 76 -10.50 44.09 -24.14
C PRO A 76 -10.22 44.36 -22.66
N GLU A 77 -10.56 45.57 -22.22
CA GLU A 77 -10.38 46.04 -20.85
C GLU A 77 -11.72 46.02 -20.10
N PHE A 78 -11.72 45.45 -18.90
CA PHE A 78 -12.88 45.32 -18.01
C PHE A 78 -12.57 45.94 -16.65
N ILE A 79 -13.63 46.33 -15.94
CA ILE A 79 -13.53 46.92 -14.60
C ILE A 79 -13.85 45.83 -13.58
N ILE A 80 -12.92 45.58 -12.66
CA ILE A 80 -13.12 44.68 -11.54
C ILE A 80 -13.97 45.42 -10.50
N ASN A 81 -15.25 45.07 -10.42
CA ASN A 81 -16.24 45.68 -9.52
C ASN A 81 -16.11 45.16 -8.07
N SER A 82 -14.91 45.23 -7.51
CA SER A 82 -14.57 44.88 -6.13
C SER A 82 -13.62 45.92 -5.55
N THR A 83 -13.52 46.01 -4.22
CA THR A 83 -12.51 46.82 -3.53
C THR A 83 -11.17 46.09 -3.35
N LEU A 84 -11.12 44.77 -3.53
CA LEU A 84 -9.92 43.96 -3.36
C LEU A 84 -8.85 44.25 -4.41
N ARG A 85 -7.59 44.39 -4.02
CA ARG A 85 -6.44 44.70 -4.91
C ARG A 85 -5.22 43.88 -4.53
N GLY A 86 -4.20 43.89 -5.38
CA GLY A 86 -2.94 43.18 -5.14
C GLY A 86 -3.15 41.70 -4.82
N ASN A 87 -2.36 41.18 -3.88
CA ASN A 87 -2.46 39.81 -3.42
C ASN A 87 -3.85 39.48 -2.85
N GLU A 88 -4.53 40.38 -2.15
CA GLU A 88 -5.87 40.12 -1.58
C GLU A 88 -6.89 39.72 -2.65
N LEU A 89 -6.78 40.31 -3.85
CA LEU A 89 -7.64 39.97 -4.98
C LEU A 89 -7.36 38.55 -5.48
N THR A 90 -6.08 38.19 -5.67
CA THR A 90 -5.69 36.86 -6.17
C THR A 90 -5.79 35.75 -5.12
N ASP A 91 -5.69 36.11 -3.84
CA ASP A 91 -5.90 35.18 -2.72
C ASP A 91 -7.38 34.82 -2.60
N ARG A 92 -8.27 35.79 -2.81
CA ARG A 92 -9.72 35.54 -2.85
C ARG A 92 -10.15 34.86 -4.13
N TYR A 93 -9.69 35.36 -5.28
CA TYR A 93 -10.04 34.87 -6.60
C TYR A 93 -8.80 34.41 -7.33
N GLY A 94 -8.44 33.14 -7.13
CA GLY A 94 -7.23 32.57 -7.74
C GLY A 94 -7.35 32.27 -9.23
N SER A 95 -8.53 32.43 -9.85
CA SER A 95 -8.73 32.09 -11.27
C SER A 95 -9.67 33.05 -11.99
N ILE A 96 -9.54 33.09 -13.32
CA ILE A 96 -10.44 33.78 -14.24
C ILE A 96 -11.27 32.74 -14.96
N ARG A 97 -12.59 32.93 -15.03
CA ARG A 97 -13.53 32.11 -15.81
C ARG A 97 -14.26 32.97 -16.82
N TYR A 98 -14.40 32.52 -18.06
CA TYR A 98 -15.25 33.14 -19.08
C TYR A 98 -15.69 32.13 -20.14
N ARG A 99 -16.68 32.48 -20.95
CA ARG A 99 -17.11 31.69 -22.11
C ARG A 99 -16.46 32.22 -23.39
N LEU A 100 -16.01 31.31 -24.24
CA LEU A 100 -15.38 31.59 -25.53
C LEU A 100 -16.15 30.89 -26.65
N TYR A 101 -16.43 31.61 -27.74
CA TYR A 101 -16.95 31.05 -28.97
C TYR A 101 -16.08 31.50 -30.13
N ARG A 102 -15.46 30.57 -30.85
CA ARG A 102 -14.66 30.89 -32.05
C ARG A 102 -15.57 30.93 -33.27
N SER A 103 -15.53 32.03 -34.02
CA SER A 103 -16.38 32.20 -35.20
C SER A 103 -16.00 31.21 -36.32
N ALA A 104 -16.92 30.93 -37.24
CA ALA A 104 -16.63 30.11 -38.43
C ALA A 104 -15.50 30.71 -39.30
N THR A 105 -15.32 32.03 -39.24
CA THR A 105 -14.28 32.78 -39.94
C THR A 105 -12.91 32.68 -39.28
N ASP A 106 -12.82 32.12 -38.07
CA ASP A 106 -11.58 32.01 -37.32
C ASP A 106 -10.75 30.78 -37.74
N ILE A 107 -9.94 30.94 -38.78
CA ILE A 107 -9.26 29.81 -39.45
C ILE A 107 -8.03 29.24 -38.72
N ASP A 108 -7.50 29.95 -37.72
CA ASP A 108 -6.30 29.52 -37.00
C ASP A 108 -6.65 28.92 -35.63
N ASN A 109 -6.28 27.67 -35.42
CA ASN A 109 -6.65 26.90 -34.24
C ASN A 109 -5.66 27.05 -33.07
N TRP A 110 -4.40 27.41 -33.33
CA TRP A 110 -3.30 27.31 -32.36
C TRP A 110 -2.89 28.68 -31.85
N LYS A 111 -3.37 29.05 -30.66
CA LYS A 111 -3.29 30.43 -30.16
C LYS A 111 -3.06 30.48 -28.66
N GLN A 112 -2.47 31.58 -28.21
CA GLN A 112 -2.30 31.85 -26.78
C GLN A 112 -3.51 32.60 -26.23
N PHE A 113 -3.88 32.30 -25.00
CA PHE A 113 -4.64 33.21 -24.14
C PHE A 113 -3.67 33.96 -23.21
N ALA A 114 -3.99 35.22 -22.90
CA ALA A 114 -3.28 35.99 -21.89
C ALA A 114 -4.26 36.83 -21.06
N ALA A 115 -3.91 37.05 -19.80
CA ALA A 115 -4.66 37.90 -18.88
C ALA A 115 -3.73 38.79 -18.03
N PHE A 116 -4.18 40.01 -17.77
CA PHE A 116 -3.46 41.05 -17.05
C PHE A 116 -4.37 41.75 -16.03
N ILE A 117 -3.79 42.15 -14.89
CA ILE A 117 -4.43 43.08 -13.95
C ILE A 117 -3.58 44.36 -13.90
N GLY A 118 -4.16 45.44 -14.41
CA GLY A 118 -3.36 46.58 -14.87
C GLY A 118 -2.37 46.14 -15.95
N ASP A 119 -1.10 46.52 -15.80
CA ASP A 119 -0.03 46.15 -16.73
C ASP A 119 0.69 44.85 -16.31
N THR A 120 0.28 44.21 -15.20
CA THR A 120 0.89 42.97 -14.70
C THR A 120 0.24 41.75 -15.34
N GLU A 121 1.04 40.91 -16.02
CA GLU A 121 0.59 39.62 -16.55
C GLU A 121 0.32 38.64 -15.41
N VAL A 122 -0.93 38.20 -15.28
CA VAL A 122 -1.33 37.22 -14.27
C VAL A 122 -1.48 35.82 -14.87
N TYR A 123 -1.61 35.69 -16.19
CA TYR A 123 -1.62 34.39 -16.86
C TYR A 123 -1.25 34.51 -18.35
N ARG A 124 -0.58 33.48 -18.87
CA ARG A 124 -0.36 33.25 -20.30
C ARG A 124 -0.25 31.76 -20.56
N ASP A 125 -0.86 31.28 -21.63
CA ASP A 125 -0.68 29.90 -22.08
C ASP A 125 0.77 29.61 -22.47
N GLU A 126 1.27 28.44 -22.09
CA GLU A 126 2.53 27.92 -22.60
C GLU A 126 2.33 27.39 -24.04
N GLY A 127 3.24 27.77 -24.95
CA GLY A 127 3.11 27.42 -26.36
C GLY A 127 1.88 28.05 -27.04
N TYR A 128 1.32 27.40 -28.05
CA TYR A 128 0.14 27.87 -28.80
C TYR A 128 -0.92 26.77 -28.82
N PRO A 129 -1.64 26.53 -27.70
CA PRO A 129 -2.60 25.43 -27.63
C PRO A 129 -3.84 25.66 -28.50
N GLN A 130 -4.60 24.59 -28.72
CA GLN A 130 -5.87 24.70 -29.43
C GLN A 130 -6.91 25.39 -28.53
N GLN A 131 -7.38 26.58 -28.91
CA GLN A 131 -8.28 27.40 -28.08
C GLN A 131 -9.74 26.94 -28.09
N GLY A 132 -10.08 25.88 -28.82
CA GLY A 132 -11.44 25.32 -28.90
C GLY A 132 -11.87 24.96 -30.30
N ASN A 133 -13.08 24.42 -30.42
CA ASN A 133 -13.74 24.20 -31.70
C ASN A 133 -14.39 25.50 -32.19
N ASN A 134 -14.48 25.67 -33.50
CA ASN A 134 -15.28 26.73 -34.10
C ASN A 134 -16.77 26.41 -33.98
N ASN A 135 -17.59 27.45 -33.92
CA ASN A 135 -19.05 27.38 -33.82
C ASN A 135 -19.60 26.67 -32.58
N GLU A 136 -18.83 26.65 -31.49
CA GLU A 136 -19.21 26.01 -30.24
C GLU A 136 -18.80 26.90 -29.06
N TRP A 137 -19.72 27.12 -28.11
CA TRP A 137 -19.40 27.80 -26.86
C TRP A 137 -18.61 26.88 -25.94
N GLN A 138 -17.56 27.42 -25.35
CA GLN A 138 -16.69 26.69 -24.43
C GLN A 138 -16.45 27.52 -23.17
N VAL A 139 -16.47 26.88 -22.00
CA VAL A 139 -16.05 27.53 -20.75
C VAL A 139 -14.53 27.40 -20.62
N LYS A 140 -13.85 28.51 -20.36
CA LYS A 140 -12.41 28.57 -20.11
C LYS A 140 -12.16 29.05 -18.68
N THR A 141 -11.28 28.36 -17.97
CA THR A 141 -10.85 28.71 -16.61
C THR A 141 -9.33 28.71 -16.55
N TYR A 142 -8.73 29.79 -16.06
CA TYR A 142 -7.29 29.99 -16.01
C TYR A 142 -6.85 30.43 -14.61
N THR A 143 -5.89 29.71 -14.01
CA THR A 143 -5.34 30.03 -12.68
C THR A 143 -4.35 31.19 -12.77
N MET A 144 -4.58 32.24 -11.99
CA MET A 144 -3.74 33.42 -11.99
C MET A 144 -2.49 33.24 -11.13
N LYS A 145 -1.38 33.87 -11.54
CA LYS A 145 -0.21 34.15 -10.70
C LYS A 145 -0.62 35.16 -9.62
N GLY A 146 -0.07 35.01 -8.41
CA GLY A 146 -0.29 35.95 -7.32
C GLY A 146 0.21 37.36 -7.66
N LEU A 147 -0.53 38.38 -7.23
CA LEU A 147 -0.17 39.78 -7.44
C LEU A 147 0.67 40.34 -6.29
N SER A 148 1.52 41.32 -6.59
CA SER A 148 2.15 42.15 -5.55
C SER A 148 1.08 42.97 -4.81
N PRO A 149 1.18 43.16 -3.49
CA PRO A 149 0.33 44.09 -2.73
C PRO A 149 0.28 45.51 -3.31
N ASP A 150 1.33 45.94 -4.02
CA ASP A 150 1.43 47.29 -4.61
C ASP A 150 0.59 47.47 -5.89
N ASN A 151 0.03 46.40 -6.46
CA ASN A 151 -0.84 46.50 -7.63
C ASN A 151 -2.24 46.96 -7.22
N VAL A 152 -2.50 48.26 -7.37
CA VAL A 152 -3.78 48.91 -7.06
C VAL A 152 -4.77 48.97 -8.24
N SER A 153 -4.48 48.30 -9.36
CA SER A 153 -5.29 48.39 -10.57
C SER A 153 -6.65 47.73 -10.42
N ASP A 154 -7.68 48.36 -10.96
CA ASP A 154 -9.05 47.83 -11.08
C ASP A 154 -9.35 47.30 -12.49
N LYS A 155 -8.33 47.19 -13.36
CA LYS A 155 -8.50 46.81 -14.77
C LYS A 155 -8.14 45.36 -15.00
N LEU A 156 -9.09 44.54 -15.43
CA LEU A 156 -8.84 43.20 -15.96
C LEU A 156 -8.75 43.28 -17.49
N ARG A 157 -7.68 42.76 -18.08
CA ARG A 157 -7.51 42.70 -19.54
C ARG A 157 -7.26 41.26 -19.92
N LEU A 158 -8.10 40.67 -20.76
CA LEU A 158 -7.99 39.26 -21.10
C LEU A 158 -8.49 38.96 -22.50
N GLY A 159 -8.02 37.86 -23.07
CA GLY A 159 -8.52 37.33 -24.33
C GLY A 159 -7.45 36.55 -25.08
N ILE A 160 -7.79 36.13 -26.29
CA ILE A 160 -6.83 35.52 -27.20
C ILE A 160 -5.72 36.54 -27.50
N HIS A 161 -4.47 36.16 -27.27
CA HIS A 161 -3.27 36.93 -27.59
C HIS A 161 -2.80 36.55 -29.00
N HIS A 162 -3.40 37.16 -30.02
CA HIS A 162 -3.11 36.90 -31.44
C HIS A 162 -3.45 38.13 -32.29
N ALA A 163 -2.97 38.21 -33.54
CA ALA A 163 -3.30 39.30 -34.48
C ALA A 163 -4.25 38.88 -35.62
N ASN A 164 -4.79 37.67 -35.55
CA ASN A 164 -5.74 37.16 -36.54
C ASN A 164 -6.71 36.22 -35.82
N SER A 165 -7.72 36.80 -35.19
CA SER A 165 -8.75 36.05 -34.47
C SER A 165 -10.10 36.72 -34.58
N ASP A 166 -11.14 35.90 -34.67
CA ASP A 166 -12.55 36.32 -34.70
C ASP A 166 -13.31 35.45 -33.70
N PHE A 167 -13.72 36.04 -32.57
CA PHE A 167 -14.31 35.28 -31.47
C PHE A 167 -15.24 36.13 -30.62
N TYR A 168 -16.11 35.46 -29.88
CA TYR A 168 -17.04 36.06 -28.93
C TYR A 168 -16.67 35.61 -27.52
N ILE A 169 -16.86 36.51 -26.55
CA ILE A 169 -16.74 36.18 -25.13
C ILE A 169 -17.95 36.62 -24.33
N ASP A 170 -18.20 35.90 -23.24
CA ASP A 170 -19.30 36.17 -22.31
C ASP A 170 -18.95 35.70 -20.89
N ASP A 171 -19.79 36.05 -19.90
CA ASP A 171 -19.74 35.56 -18.52
C ASP A 171 -18.37 35.69 -17.83
N ILE A 172 -17.75 36.88 -17.91
CA ILE A 172 -16.40 37.09 -17.36
C ILE A 172 -16.46 37.20 -15.84
N GLN A 173 -15.78 36.28 -15.15
CA GLN A 173 -15.81 36.13 -13.72
C GLN A 173 -14.41 35.94 -13.14
N LEU A 174 -14.16 36.52 -11.95
CA LEU A 174 -13.08 36.09 -11.08
C LEU A 174 -13.65 35.05 -10.10
N VAL A 175 -12.98 33.91 -9.99
CA VAL A 175 -13.44 32.76 -9.19
C VAL A 175 -12.37 32.36 -8.17
N GLY A 176 -12.81 32.17 -6.93
CA GLY A 176 -12.04 31.68 -5.81
C GLY A 176 -12.10 30.16 -5.68
N THR A 177 -11.16 29.60 -4.92
CA THR A 177 -11.01 28.16 -4.70
C THR A 177 -12.26 27.49 -4.13
N TYR A 178 -13.08 28.25 -3.39
CA TYR A 178 -14.29 27.74 -2.76
C TYR A 178 -15.58 28.38 -3.32
N ASP A 179 -15.54 29.07 -4.45
CA ASP A 179 -16.70 29.82 -4.94
C ASP A 179 -17.85 28.94 -5.47
N ASP A 180 -17.62 27.64 -5.67
CA ASP A 180 -18.65 26.64 -5.92
C ASP A 180 -19.11 25.95 -4.63
N PHE A 181 -18.59 26.35 -3.47
CA PHE A 181 -18.98 25.82 -2.17
C PHE A 181 -20.07 26.65 -1.54
N VAL A 182 -20.98 25.91 -0.95
CA VAL A 182 -22.07 26.37 -0.12
C VAL A 182 -21.55 26.47 1.31
N SER A 183 -21.62 27.66 1.91
CA SER A 183 -21.18 27.89 3.29
C SER A 183 -22.36 28.07 4.24
N VAL A 184 -22.10 27.87 5.54
CA VAL A 184 -23.08 28.09 6.61
C VAL A 184 -22.83 29.42 7.31
N GLU A 185 -23.90 30.11 7.70
CA GLU A 185 -23.88 31.00 8.86
C GLU A 185 -24.37 30.20 10.08
N ASP A 186 -23.86 30.55 11.28
CA ASP A 186 -23.99 29.85 12.58
C ASP A 186 -25.04 28.70 12.67
N ASN A 187 -24.57 27.45 12.85
CA ASN A 187 -25.36 26.23 13.05
C ASN A 187 -26.24 25.75 11.87
N GLY A 188 -26.00 26.22 10.64
CA GLY A 188 -26.81 25.89 9.45
C GLY A 188 -27.10 24.40 9.22
N THR A 189 -28.29 24.11 8.70
CA THR A 189 -28.77 22.75 8.39
C THR A 189 -29.00 22.57 6.89
N PHE A 190 -28.37 21.55 6.30
CA PHE A 190 -28.64 21.04 4.97
C PHE A 190 -29.55 19.81 5.07
N ASP A 191 -30.80 19.98 4.65
CA ASP A 191 -31.79 18.92 4.70
C ASP A 191 -31.89 18.20 3.35
N TYR A 192 -31.26 17.03 3.26
CA TYR A 192 -31.39 16.11 2.13
C TYR A 192 -32.33 14.95 2.44
N CYS A 193 -33.14 15.04 3.50
CA CYS A 193 -34.07 13.98 3.87
C CYS A 193 -35.27 13.96 2.91
N VAL A 194 -35.42 12.87 2.19
CA VAL A 194 -36.59 12.57 1.36
C VAL A 194 -37.07 11.15 1.64
N ASP A 195 -38.36 10.90 1.44
CA ASP A 195 -38.88 9.53 1.46
C ASP A 195 -38.38 8.79 0.21
N ASN A 196 -37.64 7.69 0.42
CA ASN A 196 -37.00 6.99 -0.67
C ASN A 196 -36.78 5.48 -0.42
N THR A 197 -36.39 4.78 -1.48
CA THR A 197 -36.21 3.33 -1.50
C THR A 197 -34.80 2.95 -1.96
N ALA A 198 -34.46 1.66 -1.84
CA ALA A 198 -33.19 1.12 -2.32
C ALA A 198 -32.96 1.24 -3.84
N SER A 199 -33.96 1.70 -4.61
CA SER A 199 -33.84 1.98 -6.04
C SER A 199 -33.74 3.47 -6.37
N SER A 200 -33.73 4.35 -5.37
CA SER A 200 -33.85 5.80 -5.55
C SER A 200 -33.02 6.57 -4.51
N TYR A 201 -31.69 6.43 -4.58
CA TYR A 201 -30.78 7.11 -3.65
C TYR A 201 -30.86 8.62 -3.80
N ARG A 202 -30.81 9.33 -2.68
CA ARG A 202 -30.64 10.79 -2.67
C ARG A 202 -29.16 11.12 -2.76
N ASN A 203 -28.75 11.71 -3.88
CA ASN A 203 -27.40 12.24 -4.03
C ASN A 203 -27.24 13.57 -3.27
N ILE A 204 -26.20 13.66 -2.45
CA ILE A 204 -25.72 14.86 -1.77
C ILE A 204 -24.52 15.36 -2.61
N SER A 205 -24.81 16.25 -3.55
CA SER A 205 -23.84 16.75 -4.55
C SER A 205 -23.31 18.15 -4.26
N ASP A 206 -23.88 18.86 -3.28
CA ASP A 206 -23.43 20.21 -2.96
C ASP A 206 -22.02 20.16 -2.36
N ASN A 207 -21.15 21.07 -2.80
CA ASN A 207 -19.85 21.28 -2.20
C ASN A 207 -20.04 22.13 -0.94
N ILE A 208 -19.55 21.70 0.22
CA ILE A 208 -19.83 22.36 1.50
C ILE A 208 -18.54 22.92 2.11
N TYR A 209 -18.52 24.21 2.42
CA TYR A 209 -17.41 24.87 3.11
C TYR A 209 -17.81 25.18 4.55
N ILE A 210 -17.03 24.69 5.51
CA ILE A 210 -17.28 24.88 6.94
C ILE A 210 -16.11 25.61 7.58
N SER A 211 -16.27 26.90 7.86
CA SER A 211 -15.21 27.72 8.46
C SER A 211 -14.85 27.23 9.86
N ALA A 212 -13.62 27.52 10.31
CA ALA A 212 -13.19 27.24 11.67
C ALA A 212 -14.20 27.80 12.70
N GLY A 213 -14.58 27.00 13.68
CA GLY A 213 -15.57 27.35 14.72
C GLY A 213 -17.04 27.28 14.30
N GLN A 214 -17.35 27.07 13.01
CA GLN A 214 -18.73 26.87 12.55
C GLN A 214 -19.16 25.41 12.58
N ILE A 215 -20.47 25.18 12.63
CA ILE A 215 -21.09 23.85 12.61
C ILE A 215 -22.04 23.77 11.42
N ALA A 216 -21.94 22.70 10.64
CA ALA A 216 -22.89 22.34 9.59
C ALA A 216 -23.63 21.04 9.95
N ASN A 217 -24.96 21.05 9.96
CA ASN A 217 -25.78 19.86 10.13
C ASN A 217 -26.22 19.33 8.77
N VAL A 218 -25.99 18.04 8.48
CA VAL A 218 -26.44 17.40 7.23
C VAL A 218 -27.40 16.28 7.58
N LEU A 219 -28.67 16.45 7.22
CA LEU A 219 -29.72 15.44 7.39
C LEU A 219 -29.77 14.56 6.14
N THR A 220 -29.54 13.27 6.29
CA THR A 220 -29.51 12.32 5.17
C THR A 220 -30.82 11.52 5.08
N SER A 221 -31.11 10.99 3.89
CA SER A 221 -32.25 10.09 3.67
C SER A 221 -31.94 8.66 4.14
N ARG A 222 -32.91 7.74 4.04
CA ARG A 222 -32.70 6.30 4.31
C ARG A 222 -31.75 5.65 3.30
N TYR A 223 -31.72 6.16 2.08
CA TYR A 223 -30.78 5.75 1.04
C TYR A 223 -30.10 7.00 0.49
N SER A 224 -28.84 7.22 0.85
CA SER A 224 -28.10 8.41 0.43
C SER A 224 -26.76 8.05 -0.19
N GLU A 225 -26.29 8.88 -1.09
CA GLU A 225 -24.96 8.81 -1.65
C GLU A 225 -24.36 10.21 -1.65
N TRP A 226 -23.12 10.36 -1.20
CA TRP A 226 -22.46 11.65 -1.06
C TRP A 226 -21.34 11.77 -2.08
N THR A 227 -21.48 12.71 -3.01
CA THR A 227 -20.50 13.01 -4.06
C THR A 227 -19.91 14.41 -3.96
N GLY A 228 -20.59 15.33 -3.28
CA GLY A 228 -20.13 16.70 -3.06
C GLY A 228 -18.84 16.81 -2.24
N LYS A 229 -18.05 17.83 -2.55
CA LYS A 229 -16.78 18.14 -1.89
C LYS A 229 -16.99 18.71 -0.49
N LEU A 230 -15.98 18.61 0.36
CA LEU A 230 -15.98 19.22 1.68
C LEU A 230 -14.66 19.95 1.91
N ALA A 231 -14.74 21.18 2.42
CA ALA A 231 -13.57 22.00 2.73
C ALA A 231 -13.74 22.81 4.03
N GLY A 232 -12.64 23.26 4.62
CA GLY A 232 -12.60 24.07 5.84
C GLY A 232 -12.21 23.28 7.10
N GLU A 233 -12.42 23.89 8.27
CA GLU A 233 -11.88 23.42 9.56
C GLU A 233 -12.92 23.32 10.68
N GLY A 234 -14.20 23.64 10.40
CA GLY A 234 -15.27 23.57 11.38
C GLY A 234 -15.77 22.14 11.67
N THR A 235 -16.99 22.03 12.20
CA THR A 235 -17.59 20.74 12.58
C THR A 235 -18.71 20.34 11.64
N LEU A 236 -18.58 19.18 11.00
CA LEU A 236 -19.64 18.54 10.22
C LEU A 236 -20.43 17.56 11.11
N LYS A 237 -21.73 17.79 11.27
CA LYS A 237 -22.66 16.87 11.95
C LYS A 237 -23.49 16.12 10.93
N ILE A 238 -23.27 14.83 10.78
CA ILE A 238 -24.04 13.97 9.88
C ILE A 238 -25.14 13.26 10.67
N HIS A 239 -26.39 13.57 10.35
CA HIS A 239 -27.56 12.92 10.89
C HIS A 239 -28.00 11.82 9.90
N ALA A 240 -27.61 10.59 10.21
CA ALA A 240 -27.73 9.45 9.31
C ALA A 240 -29.14 8.84 9.31
N GLY A 241 -29.88 8.97 8.20
CA GLY A 241 -31.24 8.46 8.03
C GLY A 241 -31.34 6.92 7.96
N GLY A 242 -30.21 6.27 7.70
CA GLY A 242 -30.01 4.84 7.94
C GLY A 242 -29.77 4.02 6.69
N GLU A 243 -29.96 2.70 6.83
CA GLU A 243 -29.83 1.59 5.87
C GLU A 243 -28.69 1.61 4.85
N ARG A 244 -28.52 2.63 3.99
CA ARG A 244 -27.35 2.79 3.12
C ARG A 244 -27.08 4.28 2.84
N SER A 245 -26.23 4.91 3.65
CA SER A 245 -25.65 6.23 3.38
C SER A 245 -24.20 6.09 2.96
N TYR A 246 -23.93 6.09 1.65
CA TYR A 246 -22.59 5.96 1.10
C TYR A 246 -21.82 7.28 1.15
N LEU A 247 -20.56 7.22 1.57
CA LEU A 247 -19.57 8.23 1.21
C LEU A 247 -18.97 7.85 -0.15
N GLY A 248 -19.59 8.33 -1.22
CA GLY A 248 -19.36 7.86 -2.59
C GLY A 248 -20.67 7.64 -3.33
N THR A 249 -20.65 6.73 -4.30
CA THR A 249 -21.86 6.35 -5.06
C THR A 249 -22.28 4.92 -4.76
N SER A 250 -23.58 4.66 -4.83
CA SER A 250 -24.14 3.31 -4.74
C SER A 250 -23.66 2.41 -5.89
N ALA A 251 -23.46 2.97 -7.09
CA ALA A 251 -22.98 2.26 -8.28
C ALA A 251 -21.56 1.70 -8.11
N SER A 252 -20.66 2.48 -7.51
CA SER A 252 -19.31 2.02 -7.17
C SER A 252 -19.26 1.24 -5.87
N LYS A 253 -20.40 1.05 -5.19
CA LYS A 253 -20.50 0.51 -3.83
C LYS A 253 -19.62 1.28 -2.83
N GLY A 254 -19.47 2.59 -3.03
CA GLY A 254 -18.63 3.45 -2.19
C GLY A 254 -17.12 3.25 -2.38
N THR A 255 -16.68 2.60 -3.46
CA THR A 255 -15.23 2.51 -3.79
C THR A 255 -14.66 3.83 -4.30
N THR A 256 -15.51 4.67 -4.90
CA THR A 256 -15.20 6.08 -5.20
C THR A 256 -15.57 6.94 -4.00
N THR A 257 -14.65 7.75 -3.48
CA THR A 257 -14.92 8.67 -2.37
C THR A 257 -15.15 10.09 -2.85
N PRO A 258 -15.98 10.90 -2.18
CA PRO A 258 -16.01 12.34 -2.41
C PRO A 258 -14.65 12.98 -2.06
N ASP A 259 -14.36 14.13 -2.65
CA ASP A 259 -13.13 14.88 -2.34
C ASP A 259 -13.31 15.74 -1.09
N TRP A 260 -12.81 15.23 0.04
CA TRP A 260 -12.77 15.94 1.32
C TRP A 260 -11.32 16.27 1.74
N SER A 261 -10.39 16.33 0.78
CA SER A 261 -8.98 16.62 1.04
C SER A 261 -8.76 18.02 1.62
N GLY A 262 -9.60 18.98 1.23
CA GLY A 262 -9.61 20.35 1.73
C GLY A 262 -10.28 20.55 3.09
N PHE A 263 -10.83 19.50 3.71
CA PHE A 263 -11.46 19.58 5.03
C PHE A 263 -10.56 19.00 6.12
N LYS A 264 -10.26 19.77 7.17
CA LYS A 264 -9.40 19.34 8.30
C LYS A 264 -10.13 19.35 9.64
N GLY A 265 -11.43 19.61 9.63
CA GLY A 265 -12.26 19.71 10.82
C GLY A 265 -12.72 18.37 11.41
N SER A 266 -13.61 18.45 12.39
CA SER A 266 -14.20 17.29 13.09
C SER A 266 -15.50 16.84 12.43
N ILE A 267 -15.76 15.54 12.42
CA ILE A 267 -17.01 14.93 11.92
C ILE A 267 -17.73 14.26 13.10
N GLU A 268 -18.98 14.62 13.33
CA GLU A 268 -19.84 13.99 14.33
C GLU A 268 -20.96 13.19 13.64
N LEU A 269 -21.10 11.91 13.96
CA LEU A 269 -22.14 11.05 13.42
C LEU A 269 -23.27 10.89 14.44
N TYR A 270 -24.51 11.14 14.01
CA TYR A 270 -25.74 11.01 14.81
C TYR A 270 -26.74 10.08 14.11
N PRO A 271 -27.56 9.32 14.85
CA PRO A 271 -28.66 8.57 14.25
C PRO A 271 -29.85 9.49 13.97
N TYR A 272 -30.44 9.43 12.77
CA TYR A 272 -31.62 10.22 12.40
C TYR A 272 -32.84 9.33 12.20
N LYS A 273 -33.56 9.07 13.30
CA LYS A 273 -34.67 8.10 13.35
C LYS A 273 -35.99 8.63 12.78
N ASP A 274 -36.09 9.94 12.57
CA ASP A 274 -37.30 10.58 12.04
C ASP A 274 -37.56 10.22 10.58
N VAL A 275 -36.51 9.83 9.83
CA VAL A 275 -36.64 9.31 8.46
C VAL A 275 -37.41 8.00 8.45
N ASN A 276 -36.95 7.04 9.26
CA ASN A 276 -37.59 5.75 9.44
C ASN A 276 -37.07 5.14 10.75
N SER A 277 -37.97 4.80 11.67
CA SER A 277 -37.63 4.26 12.99
C SER A 277 -37.26 2.77 13.02
N SER A 278 -37.34 2.10 11.87
CA SER A 278 -37.11 0.66 11.69
C SER A 278 -35.94 0.35 10.74
N CYS A 279 -34.98 1.27 10.59
CA CYS A 279 -33.76 1.01 9.83
C CYS A 279 -32.89 -0.03 10.53
N GLY A 280 -32.23 -0.90 9.75
CA GLY A 280 -31.30 -1.91 10.28
C GLY A 280 -30.09 -1.32 10.99
N PHE A 281 -29.62 -0.15 10.54
CA PHE A 281 -28.64 0.67 11.24
C PHE A 281 -28.78 2.15 10.84
N TYR A 282 -28.19 3.03 11.64
CA TYR A 282 -28.10 4.47 11.39
C TYR A 282 -26.64 4.88 11.32
N GLY A 283 -26.13 5.21 10.14
CA GLY A 283 -24.73 5.59 9.99
C GLY A 283 -24.25 5.54 8.55
N LEU A 284 -22.95 5.26 8.36
CA LEU A 284 -22.29 5.39 7.06
C LEU A 284 -21.80 4.03 6.54
N VAL A 285 -21.84 3.89 5.22
CA VAL A 285 -21.24 2.76 4.49
C VAL A 285 -20.05 3.27 3.69
N MET A 286 -18.91 2.62 3.86
CA MET A 286 -17.68 2.91 3.14
C MET A 286 -17.17 1.67 2.40
N SER A 287 -16.34 1.86 1.39
CA SER A 287 -15.61 0.75 0.75
C SER A 287 -14.26 1.24 0.26
N SER A 288 -13.43 0.32 -0.19
CA SER A 288 -12.09 0.60 -0.70
C SER A 288 -11.69 -0.41 -1.79
N GLY A 289 -10.45 -0.36 -2.26
CA GLY A 289 -9.92 -1.36 -3.19
C GLY A 289 -9.58 -2.67 -2.47
N THR A 290 -8.74 -3.50 -3.09
CA THR A 290 -8.17 -4.67 -2.40
C THR A 290 -7.35 -4.22 -1.20
N PHE A 291 -7.70 -4.72 -0.02
CA PHE A 291 -6.99 -4.46 1.23
C PHE A 291 -6.28 -5.73 1.70
N GLN A 292 -5.04 -5.56 2.18
CA GLN A 292 -4.17 -6.61 2.67
C GLN A 292 -3.70 -6.21 4.09
N PRO A 293 -4.27 -6.80 5.17
CA PRO A 293 -3.96 -6.39 6.53
C PRO A 293 -2.46 -6.49 6.88
N ASP A 294 -1.75 -7.46 6.30
CA ASP A 294 -0.32 -7.64 6.53
C ASP A 294 0.59 -6.80 5.61
N ASN A 295 0.01 -6.09 4.63
CA ASN A 295 0.74 -5.24 3.71
C ASN A 295 -0.01 -3.92 3.53
N LEU A 296 0.04 -3.10 4.58
CA LEU A 296 -0.67 -1.83 4.61
C LEU A 296 -0.16 -0.85 3.54
N ALA A 297 1.12 -0.94 3.17
CA ALA A 297 1.72 -0.10 2.13
C ALA A 297 1.15 -0.40 0.73
N ALA A 298 0.96 -1.68 0.39
CA ALA A 298 0.32 -2.08 -0.88
C ALA A 298 -1.22 -2.06 -0.84
N SER A 299 -1.81 -1.78 0.34
CA SER A 299 -3.26 -1.82 0.52
C SER A 299 -3.96 -0.59 -0.03
N ASN A 300 -4.99 -0.81 -0.84
CA ASN A 300 -5.87 0.25 -1.29
C ASN A 300 -6.89 0.60 -0.21
N CYS A 301 -6.48 1.41 0.76
CA CYS A 301 -7.33 1.89 1.85
C CYS A 301 -8.22 3.04 1.41
N ASN A 302 -9.43 3.12 1.97
CA ASN A 302 -10.21 4.35 1.90
C ASN A 302 -9.60 5.35 2.90
N ASN A 303 -8.97 6.39 2.38
CA ASN A 303 -8.28 7.41 3.17
C ASN A 303 -9.12 8.67 3.41
N LEU A 304 -10.43 8.65 3.11
CA LEU A 304 -11.30 9.83 3.23
C LEU A 304 -11.29 10.45 4.63
N LEU A 305 -11.12 9.60 5.66
CA LEU A 305 -11.10 10.01 7.07
C LEU A 305 -9.69 9.95 7.68
N ALA A 306 -8.65 9.66 6.88
CA ALA A 306 -7.31 9.33 7.38
C ALA A 306 -6.64 10.46 8.17
N ASP A 307 -7.05 11.71 7.95
CA ASP A 307 -6.50 12.90 8.57
C ASP A 307 -7.53 13.69 9.41
N LYS A 308 -8.67 13.06 9.73
CA LYS A 308 -9.82 13.71 10.38
C LYS A 308 -10.11 13.12 11.76
N THR A 309 -10.82 13.89 12.56
CA THR A 309 -11.40 13.41 13.83
C THR A 309 -12.85 12.98 13.60
N LEU A 310 -13.15 11.70 13.86
CA LEU A 310 -14.49 11.13 13.80
C LEU A 310 -15.05 10.91 15.21
N ILE A 311 -16.22 11.46 15.49
CA ILE A 311 -16.94 11.30 16.75
C ILE A 311 -18.25 10.54 16.48
N MET A 312 -18.34 9.30 16.94
CA MET A 312 -19.53 8.46 16.77
C MET A 312 -20.41 8.53 18.02
N LYS A 313 -21.63 9.07 17.87
CA LYS A 313 -22.60 9.14 18.96
C LYS A 313 -23.35 7.82 19.15
N ASP A 314 -24.05 7.70 20.27
CA ASP A 314 -24.86 6.53 20.59
C ASP A 314 -25.87 6.18 19.48
N GLY A 315 -25.98 4.87 19.19
CA GLY A 315 -26.89 4.34 18.18
C GLY A 315 -26.40 4.50 16.74
N THR A 316 -25.16 4.95 16.53
CA THR A 316 -24.57 5.08 15.19
C THR A 316 -23.72 3.89 14.79
N MET A 317 -23.53 3.71 13.50
CA MET A 317 -22.74 2.61 12.95
C MET A 317 -21.84 3.06 11.79
N LEU A 318 -20.63 2.53 11.75
CA LEU A 318 -19.80 2.54 10.56
C LEU A 318 -19.71 1.10 10.03
N ALA A 319 -19.90 0.93 8.72
CA ALA A 319 -19.88 -0.39 8.08
C ALA A 319 -19.15 -0.34 6.74
N LEU A 320 -18.64 -1.50 6.29
CA LEU A 320 -17.93 -1.64 5.03
C LEU A 320 -18.73 -2.44 3.99
N GLU A 321 -18.50 -2.18 2.70
CA GLU A 321 -19.11 -2.95 1.60
C GLU A 321 -18.10 -3.75 0.77
N SER A 322 -18.40 -5.05 0.57
CA SER A 322 -17.90 -5.98 -0.46
C SER A 322 -16.41 -6.33 -0.40
N GLY A 323 -16.07 -7.61 -0.23
CA GLY A 323 -14.68 -8.11 -0.30
C GLY A 323 -13.84 -7.77 0.94
N THR A 324 -12.55 -8.07 0.90
CA THR A 324 -11.58 -7.67 1.94
C THR A 324 -11.29 -6.18 1.78
N ARG A 325 -11.72 -5.35 2.74
CA ARG A 325 -11.68 -3.88 2.65
C ARG A 325 -11.12 -3.25 3.91
N GLY A 326 -10.41 -2.14 3.72
CA GLY A 326 -9.88 -1.31 4.79
C GLY A 326 -10.27 0.15 4.66
N VAL A 327 -10.65 0.76 5.79
CA VAL A 327 -10.89 2.20 5.93
C VAL A 327 -9.90 2.76 6.95
N ARG A 328 -9.24 3.86 6.61
CA ARG A 328 -8.32 4.56 7.50
C ARG A 328 -8.98 5.78 8.13
N ILE A 329 -8.82 5.93 9.44
CA ILE A 329 -9.40 6.99 10.27
C ILE A 329 -8.27 7.61 11.09
N GLY A 330 -8.13 8.93 11.00
CA GLY A 330 -7.07 9.68 11.66
C GLY A 330 -7.18 9.61 13.18
N GLU A 331 -8.32 10.04 13.71
CA GLU A 331 -8.66 10.01 15.14
C GLU A 331 -10.12 9.57 15.30
N ILE A 332 -10.43 8.70 16.26
CA ILE A 332 -11.81 8.24 16.50
C ILE A 332 -12.16 8.26 17.99
N HIS A 333 -13.33 8.84 18.28
CA HIS A 333 -13.98 8.83 19.59
C HIS A 333 -15.38 8.28 19.43
N SER A 334 -15.59 7.05 19.86
CA SER A 334 -16.88 6.40 19.69
C SER A 334 -17.57 6.13 21.03
N SER A 335 -18.90 6.13 21.01
CA SER A 335 -19.73 5.93 22.21
C SER A 335 -20.07 4.46 22.42
N LYS A 336 -20.40 4.07 23.66
CA LYS A 336 -20.68 2.67 24.05
C LYS A 336 -21.73 1.97 23.17
N ASN A 337 -22.77 2.70 22.75
CA ASN A 337 -23.87 2.15 21.96
C ASN A 337 -23.69 2.39 20.45
N SER A 338 -22.50 2.78 20.02
CA SER A 338 -22.14 2.83 18.60
C SER A 338 -21.54 1.51 18.13
N TRP A 339 -21.42 1.29 16.82
CA TRP A 339 -20.95 0.02 16.26
C TRP A 339 -19.94 0.25 15.12
N LEU A 340 -18.72 -0.26 15.29
CA LEU A 340 -17.80 -0.51 14.18
C LEU A 340 -18.07 -1.91 13.64
N GLY A 341 -18.87 -1.98 12.59
CA GLY A 341 -19.33 -3.25 12.03
C GLY A 341 -18.52 -3.73 10.85
N GLY A 342 -18.65 -5.01 10.54
CA GLY A 342 -18.10 -5.58 9.31
C GLY A 342 -18.99 -5.35 8.10
N TYR A 343 -18.88 -6.27 7.14
CA TYR A 343 -19.76 -6.31 5.99
C TYR A 343 -21.23 -6.37 6.39
N TYR A 344 -22.02 -5.41 5.90
CA TYR A 344 -23.40 -5.21 6.38
C TYR A 344 -24.43 -6.15 5.76
N LYS A 345 -24.07 -6.92 4.72
CA LYS A 345 -24.97 -7.91 4.11
C LYS A 345 -24.65 -9.32 4.61
N LYS A 346 -25.60 -10.22 4.41
CA LYS A 346 -25.42 -11.66 4.59
C LYS A 346 -24.43 -12.19 3.54
N GLY A 347 -23.25 -12.65 3.97
CA GLY A 347 -22.17 -13.13 3.11
C GLY A 347 -20.90 -13.39 3.91
N THR A 348 -19.77 -13.58 3.23
CA THR A 348 -18.44 -13.70 3.83
C THR A 348 -17.55 -12.59 3.26
N ALA A 349 -17.12 -11.68 4.12
CA ALA A 349 -16.18 -10.61 3.77
C ALA A 349 -15.41 -10.16 5.00
N ASN A 350 -14.22 -9.59 4.77
CA ASN A 350 -13.34 -9.12 5.82
C ASN A 350 -13.30 -7.60 5.79
N SER A 351 -13.46 -6.98 6.95
CA SER A 351 -13.49 -5.52 7.11
C SER A 351 -12.43 -5.12 8.11
N TYR A 352 -11.66 -4.09 7.79
CA TYR A 352 -10.59 -3.60 8.63
C TYR A 352 -10.70 -2.10 8.85
N TYR A 353 -10.50 -1.68 10.09
CA TYR A 353 -10.37 -0.28 10.46
C TYR A 353 -8.92 0.00 10.83
N VAL A 354 -8.28 0.86 10.05
CA VAL A 354 -6.95 1.39 10.34
C VAL A 354 -7.15 2.69 11.11
N ILE A 355 -6.66 2.78 12.34
CA ILE A 355 -6.92 3.91 13.25
C ILE A 355 -5.62 4.53 13.74
N GLY A 356 -5.64 5.82 14.07
CA GLY A 356 -4.50 6.51 14.68
C GLY A 356 -3.62 7.27 13.70
N GLY A 357 -4.06 7.44 12.45
CA GLY A 357 -3.31 8.15 11.40
C GLY A 357 -2.91 9.60 11.76
N LYS A 358 -3.60 10.24 12.72
CA LYS A 358 -3.22 11.58 13.25
C LYS A 358 -2.14 11.54 14.33
N GLY A 359 -1.83 10.36 14.88
CA GLY A 359 -0.94 10.22 16.02
C GLY A 359 -1.49 10.79 17.32
N THR A 360 -2.79 11.08 17.39
CA THR A 360 -3.49 11.59 18.58
C THR A 360 -4.23 10.46 19.31
N ASP A 361 -4.56 10.70 20.58
CA ASP A 361 -5.28 9.74 21.41
C ASP A 361 -6.76 9.62 20.99
N GLY A 362 -7.35 8.44 21.23
CA GLY A 362 -8.73 8.16 20.86
C GLY A 362 -9.43 7.15 21.77
N VAL A 363 -10.73 6.96 21.51
CA VAL A 363 -11.58 6.05 22.29
C VAL A 363 -12.38 5.15 21.36
N LEU A 364 -12.17 3.84 21.48
CA LEU A 364 -12.99 2.80 20.89
C LEU A 364 -14.07 2.38 21.89
N GLY A 365 -15.10 3.22 21.98
CA GLY A 365 -16.30 2.95 22.79
C GLY A 365 -17.27 1.96 22.13
N SER A 366 -17.25 1.89 20.80
CA SER A 366 -18.18 1.07 20.02
C SER A 366 -18.14 -0.41 20.39
N LEU A 367 -19.25 -1.09 20.15
CA LEU A 367 -19.19 -2.52 19.84
C LEU A 367 -18.34 -2.70 18.57
N ILE A 368 -17.34 -3.58 18.62
CA ILE A 368 -16.55 -3.96 17.45
C ILE A 368 -16.84 -5.42 17.15
N ALA A 369 -17.67 -5.69 16.15
CA ALA A 369 -18.14 -7.04 15.86
C ALA A 369 -18.65 -7.18 14.41
N PRO A 370 -18.54 -8.36 13.79
CA PRO A 370 -19.19 -8.63 12.50
C PRO A 370 -20.73 -8.57 12.63
N GLN A 371 -21.41 -8.13 11.56
CA GLN A 371 -22.89 -8.10 11.53
C GLN A 371 -23.53 -9.46 11.28
N ALA A 372 -22.78 -10.39 10.68
CA ALA A 372 -23.28 -11.71 10.30
C ALA A 372 -22.18 -12.76 10.47
N SER A 373 -22.61 -13.98 10.78
CA SER A 373 -21.72 -15.14 10.87
C SER A 373 -20.92 -15.34 9.57
N GLY A 374 -19.63 -15.59 9.70
CA GLY A 374 -18.67 -15.73 8.60
C GLY A 374 -17.99 -14.43 8.16
N ASN A 375 -18.47 -13.25 8.55
CA ASN A 375 -17.77 -11.99 8.31
C ASN A 375 -16.65 -11.78 9.34
N LYS A 376 -15.59 -11.07 8.93
CA LYS A 376 -14.50 -10.65 9.81
C LYS A 376 -14.45 -9.13 10.03
N VAL A 377 -14.09 -8.72 11.24
CA VAL A 377 -13.78 -7.33 11.61
C VAL A 377 -12.44 -7.28 12.33
N GLY A 378 -11.47 -6.57 11.74
CA GLY A 378 -10.15 -6.35 12.33
C GLY A 378 -9.86 -4.88 12.60
N ILE A 379 -8.94 -4.64 13.53
CA ILE A 379 -8.43 -3.31 13.86
C ILE A 379 -6.92 -3.31 13.64
N LEU A 380 -6.42 -2.32 12.90
CA LEU A 380 -4.99 -2.01 12.79
C LEU A 380 -4.78 -0.65 13.42
N LYS A 381 -4.06 -0.59 14.54
CA LYS A 381 -3.72 0.66 15.19
C LYS A 381 -2.33 1.09 14.72
N GLU A 382 -2.25 2.25 14.08
CA GLU A 382 -1.01 2.93 13.66
C GLU A 382 -0.82 4.25 14.44
N GLY A 383 0.32 4.91 14.23
CA GLY A 383 0.62 6.20 14.86
C GLY A 383 0.99 6.11 16.34
N VAL A 384 1.50 7.23 16.86
CA VAL A 384 2.05 7.31 18.23
C VAL A 384 1.00 7.50 19.31
N GLY A 385 -0.23 7.90 18.96
CA GLY A 385 -1.32 8.16 19.90
C GLY A 385 -1.81 6.89 20.61
N ASN A 386 -2.55 7.06 21.69
CA ASN A 386 -3.01 5.98 22.57
C ASN A 386 -4.53 5.83 22.54
N TYR A 387 -5.01 4.58 22.49
CA TYR A 387 -6.42 4.30 22.28
C TYR A 387 -7.03 3.47 23.40
N TYR A 388 -8.12 3.96 23.98
CA TYR A 388 -8.90 3.21 24.96
C TYR A 388 -9.82 2.23 24.25
N LEU A 389 -9.58 0.93 24.42
CA LEU A 389 -10.46 -0.14 23.95
C LEU A 389 -11.41 -0.55 25.08
N THR A 390 -12.70 -0.30 24.87
CA THR A 390 -13.72 -0.54 25.89
C THR A 390 -14.73 -1.60 25.40
N GLY A 391 -15.66 -1.99 26.29
CA GLY A 391 -16.72 -2.94 25.98
C GLY A 391 -16.35 -4.39 26.27
N ASN A 392 -17.33 -5.17 26.74
CA ASN A 392 -17.14 -6.58 27.09
C ASN A 392 -17.67 -7.54 26.01
N GLU A 393 -18.33 -7.02 24.98
CA GLU A 393 -19.07 -7.78 23.98
C GLU A 393 -18.41 -7.73 22.58
N ASN A 394 -17.18 -7.24 22.50
CA ASN A 394 -16.46 -7.15 21.23
C ASN A 394 -16.14 -8.56 20.68
N ASP A 395 -16.15 -8.66 19.35
CA ASP A 395 -15.74 -9.82 18.56
C ASP A 395 -14.87 -9.34 17.38
N ILE A 396 -13.63 -8.96 17.68
CA ILE A 396 -12.58 -8.52 16.73
C ILE A 396 -11.97 -9.77 16.07
N ASN A 397 -12.81 -10.55 15.40
CA ASN A 397 -12.47 -11.84 14.81
C ASN A 397 -11.59 -11.75 13.54
N GLY A 398 -11.31 -10.52 13.06
CA GLY A 398 -10.33 -10.22 12.02
C GLY A 398 -8.92 -9.92 12.56
N GLY A 399 -8.75 -9.90 13.88
CA GLY A 399 -7.48 -9.61 14.56
C GLY A 399 -7.34 -8.16 15.00
N LEU A 400 -6.63 -7.95 16.12
CA LEU A 400 -6.22 -6.64 16.63
C LEU A 400 -4.71 -6.52 16.46
N CYS A 401 -4.24 -5.67 15.55
CA CYS A 401 -2.82 -5.43 15.32
C CYS A 401 -2.44 -4.04 15.82
N VAL A 402 -1.56 -3.96 16.81
CA VAL A 402 -1.04 -2.71 17.36
C VAL A 402 0.35 -2.48 16.77
N LEU A 403 0.43 -1.65 15.74
CA LEU A 403 1.66 -1.40 14.98
C LEU A 403 2.59 -0.40 15.70
N GLN A 404 2.01 0.60 16.35
CA GLN A 404 2.73 1.66 17.07
C GLN A 404 1.87 2.24 18.21
N GLY A 405 2.48 2.84 19.24
CA GLY A 405 1.80 3.52 20.35
C GLY A 405 1.02 2.57 21.28
N GLY A 406 0.13 3.10 22.14
CA GLY A 406 -0.66 2.31 23.10
C GLY A 406 -2.07 1.86 22.67
N ILE A 407 -2.50 0.66 23.09
CA ILE A 407 -3.91 0.28 23.30
C ILE A 407 -4.12 0.05 24.79
N ILE A 408 -4.96 0.86 25.43
CA ILE A 408 -5.37 0.72 26.82
C ILE A 408 -6.66 -0.11 26.85
N VAL A 409 -6.57 -1.34 27.36
CA VAL A 409 -7.70 -2.24 27.58
C VAL A 409 -8.45 -1.80 28.84
N ALA A 410 -9.56 -1.10 28.62
CA ALA A 410 -10.35 -0.42 29.65
C ALA A 410 -11.79 -0.98 29.74
N ASN A 411 -11.97 -2.27 29.41
CA ASN A 411 -13.23 -2.96 29.63
C ASN A 411 -13.38 -3.43 31.09
N ASP A 412 -14.62 -3.59 31.55
CA ASP A 412 -14.91 -4.03 32.91
C ASP A 412 -14.75 -5.54 33.05
N LYS A 413 -13.59 -6.00 33.52
CA LYS A 413 -13.26 -7.42 33.67
C LYS A 413 -14.16 -8.17 34.64
N GLU A 414 -14.67 -7.50 35.67
CA GLU A 414 -15.57 -8.11 36.66
C GLU A 414 -16.95 -8.37 36.06
N VAL A 415 -17.48 -7.40 35.30
CA VAL A 415 -18.72 -7.60 34.54
C VAL A 415 -18.53 -8.66 33.47
N ALA A 416 -17.36 -8.71 32.81
CA ALA A 416 -17.06 -9.75 31.82
C ALA A 416 -17.10 -11.15 32.45
N LEU A 417 -16.46 -11.33 33.62
CA LEU A 417 -16.50 -12.59 34.37
C LEU A 417 -17.92 -12.95 34.80
N GLN A 418 -18.64 -12.03 35.47
CA GLN A 418 -19.98 -12.28 36.00
C GLN A 418 -21.00 -12.67 34.91
N LYS A 419 -20.79 -12.18 33.68
CA LYS A 419 -21.68 -12.42 32.54
C LYS A 419 -21.14 -13.44 31.53
N ASN A 420 -19.99 -14.07 31.79
CA ASN A 420 -19.32 -15.01 30.88
C ASN A 420 -19.07 -14.42 29.48
N LEU A 421 -18.51 -13.20 29.41
CA LEU A 421 -18.27 -12.47 28.17
C LEU A 421 -16.79 -12.53 27.75
N SER A 422 -16.53 -12.42 26.45
CA SER A 422 -15.18 -12.50 25.85
C SER A 422 -14.33 -11.23 26.01
N GLY A 423 -14.79 -10.21 26.74
CA GLY A 423 -14.00 -9.03 27.07
C GLY A 423 -13.77 -8.08 25.90
N ALA A 424 -12.62 -7.40 25.90
CA ALA A 424 -12.32 -6.30 24.98
C ALA A 424 -12.13 -6.70 23.51
N THR A 425 -11.83 -7.97 23.23
CA THR A 425 -11.39 -8.42 21.89
C THR A 425 -12.27 -9.49 21.25
N GLY A 426 -12.94 -10.34 22.02
CA GLY A 426 -13.43 -11.63 21.51
C GLY A 426 -12.39 -12.75 21.71
N ASN A 427 -12.76 -13.98 21.33
CA ASN A 427 -11.94 -15.20 21.54
C ASN A 427 -11.59 -15.96 20.26
N SER A 428 -11.94 -15.41 19.10
CA SER A 428 -11.95 -16.09 17.80
C SER A 428 -10.74 -15.75 16.91
N SER A 429 -9.86 -14.84 17.37
CA SER A 429 -8.69 -14.35 16.62
C SER A 429 -7.51 -14.06 17.55
N THR A 430 -6.46 -13.45 17.00
CA THR A 430 -5.19 -13.13 17.68
C THR A 430 -4.99 -11.61 17.82
N VAL A 431 -4.39 -11.21 18.94
CA VAL A 431 -3.86 -9.86 19.19
C VAL A 431 -2.37 -9.85 18.88
N MET A 432 -1.92 -8.91 18.06
CA MET A 432 -0.51 -8.74 17.68
C MET A 432 0.00 -7.41 18.22
N VAL A 433 1.07 -7.44 19.02
CA VAL A 433 1.71 -6.23 19.60
C VAL A 433 3.12 -6.10 19.02
N TYR A 434 3.33 -5.18 18.08
CA TYR A 434 4.62 -4.99 17.39
C TYR A 434 5.64 -4.21 18.24
N HIS A 435 6.93 -4.21 17.86
CA HIS A 435 8.01 -3.71 18.72
C HIS A 435 7.82 -2.26 19.22
N ARG A 436 7.15 -1.40 18.42
CA ARG A 436 6.87 0.02 18.74
C ARG A 436 5.55 0.25 19.47
N ALA A 437 4.88 -0.83 19.88
CA ALA A 437 3.55 -0.78 20.46
C ALA A 437 3.53 -1.24 21.90
N THR A 438 2.52 -0.73 22.62
CA THR A 438 2.21 -1.11 23.99
C THR A 438 0.76 -1.57 24.07
N LEU A 439 0.54 -2.74 24.64
CA LEU A 439 -0.78 -3.20 25.06
C LEU A 439 -0.84 -3.15 26.58
N CYS A 440 -1.76 -2.36 27.11
CA CYS A 440 -1.85 -2.09 28.54
C CYS A 440 -3.28 -2.04 29.06
N GLY A 441 -3.48 -1.73 30.33
CA GLY A 441 -4.80 -1.50 30.93
C GLY A 441 -5.11 -2.36 32.16
N ASP A 442 -6.32 -2.22 32.69
CA ASP A 442 -6.82 -2.97 33.85
C ASP A 442 -7.99 -3.91 33.48
N GLY A 443 -8.28 -4.06 32.19
CA GLY A 443 -9.38 -4.89 31.67
C GLY A 443 -9.01 -6.35 31.39
N ASN A 444 -9.79 -6.98 30.51
CA ASN A 444 -9.67 -8.40 30.14
C ASN A 444 -9.65 -8.64 28.63
N ILE A 445 -8.74 -9.52 28.20
CA ILE A 445 -8.57 -10.01 26.82
C ILE A 445 -8.84 -11.52 26.78
N ALA A 446 -9.67 -11.99 25.84
CA ALA A 446 -9.95 -13.42 25.66
C ALA A 446 -9.23 -14.06 24.46
N ALA A 447 -8.53 -13.26 23.65
CA ALA A 447 -7.85 -13.70 22.44
C ALA A 447 -6.41 -14.16 22.73
N ALA A 448 -5.91 -15.09 21.91
CA ALA A 448 -4.49 -15.40 21.88
C ALA A 448 -3.69 -14.13 21.56
N THR A 449 -2.50 -13.97 22.15
CA THR A 449 -1.73 -12.73 22.02
C THR A 449 -0.27 -13.01 21.71
N GLU A 450 0.24 -12.47 20.60
CA GLU A 450 1.65 -12.52 20.21
C GLU A 450 2.29 -11.15 20.47
N VAL A 451 3.38 -11.12 21.25
CA VAL A 451 3.99 -9.89 21.76
C VAL A 451 5.44 -9.78 21.30
N TYR A 452 5.71 -8.78 20.46
CA TYR A 452 7.05 -8.29 20.11
C TYR A 452 7.37 -6.97 20.83
N GLY A 453 6.34 -6.17 21.11
CA GLY A 453 6.45 -4.89 21.81
C GLY A 453 6.34 -5.01 23.32
N THR A 454 5.50 -4.17 23.92
CA THR A 454 5.39 -4.03 25.37
C THR A 454 4.02 -4.46 25.91
N LEU A 455 4.00 -5.20 27.01
CA LEU A 455 2.85 -5.40 27.88
C LEU A 455 3.05 -4.69 29.21
N THR A 456 1.98 -4.08 29.75
CA THR A 456 1.97 -3.59 31.13
C THR A 456 0.55 -3.59 31.69
N GLY A 457 0.41 -3.83 33.00
CA GLY A 457 -0.85 -3.56 33.68
C GLY A 457 -1.06 -2.06 33.87
N GLY A 458 -2.32 -1.62 33.98
CA GLY A 458 -2.66 -0.22 34.18
C GLY A 458 -2.44 0.67 32.96
N ASP A 459 -2.59 1.97 33.12
CA ASP A 459 -2.37 2.99 32.09
C ASP A 459 -1.06 3.77 32.38
N PRO A 460 0.07 3.38 31.73
CA PRO A 460 1.35 4.06 31.93
C PRO A 460 1.40 5.45 31.28
N PHE A 461 0.39 5.81 30.47
CA PHE A 461 0.31 7.08 29.76
C PHE A 461 -0.53 8.12 30.51
N ALA A 462 -1.30 7.68 31.51
CA ALA A 462 -2.01 8.58 32.41
C ALA A 462 -1.02 9.43 33.21
N VAL A 463 -1.41 10.68 33.51
CA VAL A 463 -0.57 11.65 34.24
C VAL A 463 -0.09 11.09 35.59
N ASP A 464 -0.92 10.30 36.26
CA ASP A 464 -0.66 9.68 37.56
C ASP A 464 -0.22 8.21 37.45
N GLN A 465 0.02 7.70 36.23
CA GLN A 465 0.32 6.29 35.95
C GLN A 465 -0.65 5.35 36.66
N ALA A 466 -1.90 5.29 36.18
CA ALA A 466 -2.94 4.48 36.81
C ALA A 466 -2.52 3.01 36.87
N LEU A 467 -2.21 2.49 38.06
CA LEU A 467 -1.72 1.13 38.25
C LEU A 467 -2.89 0.13 38.26
N GLY A 468 -2.67 -1.05 37.68
CA GLY A 468 -3.72 -2.07 37.57
C GLY A 468 -3.22 -3.41 37.04
N THR A 469 -4.11 -4.37 36.90
CA THR A 469 -3.80 -5.71 36.39
C THR A 469 -4.46 -5.94 35.04
N LEU A 470 -3.65 -6.12 34.00
CA LEU A 470 -4.15 -6.57 32.70
C LEU A 470 -4.39 -8.08 32.75
N THR A 471 -5.63 -8.50 32.49
CA THR A 471 -6.05 -9.91 32.59
C THR A 471 -6.22 -10.55 31.20
N PHE A 472 -5.77 -11.79 31.05
CA PHE A 472 -6.01 -12.62 29.86
C PHE A 472 -6.84 -13.84 30.25
N ALA A 473 -8.14 -13.83 29.94
CA ALA A 473 -9.06 -14.91 30.25
C ALA A 473 -10.24 -15.00 29.26
N ASP A 474 -10.54 -16.21 28.81
CA ASP A 474 -11.75 -16.50 28.04
C ASP A 474 -12.89 -16.93 28.96
N TYR A 475 -13.60 -15.96 29.53
CA TYR A 475 -14.73 -16.22 30.44
C TYR A 475 -15.91 -16.91 29.78
N THR A 476 -15.92 -17.07 28.45
CA THR A 476 -16.95 -17.87 27.75
C THR A 476 -16.73 -19.38 27.92
N LYS A 477 -15.54 -19.80 28.40
CA LYS A 477 -15.15 -21.20 28.60
C LYS A 477 -14.85 -21.49 30.06
N ALA A 478 -15.16 -22.70 30.52
CA ALA A 478 -14.88 -23.10 31.90
C ALA A 478 -13.38 -23.11 32.26
N ALA A 479 -12.50 -23.43 31.30
CA ALA A 479 -11.07 -23.52 31.53
C ALA A 479 -10.36 -22.15 31.57
N LEU A 480 -11.02 -21.08 31.12
CA LEU A 480 -10.48 -19.71 31.02
C LEU A 480 -9.19 -19.56 30.18
N ALA A 481 -8.70 -20.64 29.58
CA ALA A 481 -7.35 -20.72 29.03
C ALA A 481 -7.19 -19.83 27.79
N VAL A 482 -6.25 -18.89 27.90
CA VAL A 482 -5.76 -18.01 26.83
C VAL A 482 -4.25 -18.21 26.72
N LYS A 483 -3.71 -18.20 25.49
CA LYS A 483 -2.27 -18.28 25.24
C LYS A 483 -1.69 -16.90 24.96
N VAL A 484 -0.61 -16.57 25.63
CA VAL A 484 0.23 -15.40 25.35
C VAL A 484 1.63 -15.89 24.98
N THR A 485 2.15 -15.43 23.84
CA THR A 485 3.48 -15.76 23.34
C THR A 485 4.35 -14.51 23.40
N LEU A 486 5.47 -14.58 24.11
CA LEU A 486 6.49 -13.52 24.09
C LEU A 486 7.58 -13.89 23.08
N HIS A 487 7.87 -12.95 22.19
CA HIS A 487 8.94 -13.07 21.21
C HIS A 487 10.26 -12.50 21.76
N PRO A 488 11.39 -12.70 21.06
CA PRO A 488 12.68 -12.15 21.49
C PRO A 488 12.58 -10.65 21.73
N GLU A 489 13.13 -10.19 22.86
CA GLU A 489 13.14 -8.78 23.30
C GLU A 489 11.78 -8.15 23.62
N ALA A 490 10.67 -8.92 23.57
CA ALA A 490 9.38 -8.46 24.05
C ALA A 490 9.47 -8.02 25.52
N ASN A 491 8.78 -6.94 25.87
CA ASN A 491 8.90 -6.32 27.19
C ASN A 491 7.63 -6.53 28.01
N ILE A 492 7.78 -7.02 29.23
CA ILE A 492 6.78 -6.82 30.30
C ILE A 492 7.32 -5.73 31.22
N ILE A 493 6.56 -4.65 31.40
CA ILE A 493 6.91 -3.59 32.36
C ILE A 493 5.95 -3.66 33.55
N ALA A 494 6.51 -3.70 34.75
CA ALA A 494 5.78 -3.60 35.99
C ALA A 494 6.15 -2.31 36.73
N TYR A 495 5.26 -1.33 36.73
CA TYR A 495 5.32 -0.12 37.53
C TYR A 495 4.90 -0.39 38.97
N ILE A 496 5.74 -0.02 39.92
CA ILE A 496 5.54 -0.28 41.35
C ILE A 496 5.57 1.04 42.11
N LYS A 497 4.50 1.32 42.85
CA LYS A 497 4.44 2.41 43.82
C LYS A 497 4.73 1.91 45.23
N ASP A 498 4.07 0.83 45.63
CA ASP A 498 4.27 0.13 46.91
C ASP A 498 3.81 -1.35 46.80
N ALA A 499 3.88 -2.10 47.91
CA ALA A 499 3.51 -3.52 47.94
C ALA A 499 2.03 -3.84 47.63
N LYS A 500 1.15 -2.84 47.56
CA LYS A 500 -0.29 -2.97 47.28
C LYS A 500 -0.71 -2.27 46.00
N ASN A 501 0.01 -1.23 45.60
CA ASN A 501 -0.26 -0.43 44.42
C ASN A 501 0.85 -0.65 43.40
N PHE A 502 0.58 -1.53 42.44
CA PHE A 502 1.50 -1.92 41.38
C PHE A 502 0.74 -2.39 40.15
N SER A 503 1.40 -2.34 38.99
CA SER A 503 0.89 -2.97 37.78
C SER A 503 1.29 -4.43 37.68
N ALA A 504 0.40 -5.29 37.19
CA ALA A 504 0.68 -6.70 36.99
C ALA A 504 0.05 -7.27 35.72
N ILE A 505 0.55 -8.43 35.28
CA ILE A 505 -0.04 -9.23 34.21
C ILE A 505 -0.62 -10.53 34.81
N ASP A 506 -1.88 -10.84 34.53
CA ASP A 506 -2.54 -12.06 34.99
C ASP A 506 -3.09 -12.86 33.81
N ILE A 507 -2.42 -13.97 33.47
CA ILE A 507 -2.80 -14.85 32.38
C ILE A 507 -3.52 -16.08 32.96
N LYS A 508 -4.80 -16.24 32.66
CA LYS A 508 -5.62 -17.40 33.08
C LYS A 508 -5.35 -18.68 32.30
N GLY A 509 -4.49 -18.63 31.27
CA GLY A 509 -3.94 -19.79 30.59
C GLY A 509 -2.42 -19.81 30.59
N THR A 510 -1.83 -19.91 29.40
CA THR A 510 -0.44 -20.29 29.19
C THR A 510 0.42 -19.11 28.71
N LEU A 511 1.62 -19.00 29.26
CA LEU A 511 2.68 -18.16 28.74
C LEU A 511 3.74 -19.02 28.04
N ALA A 512 4.01 -18.72 26.77
CA ALA A 512 5.01 -19.39 25.94
C ALA A 512 6.06 -18.38 25.44
N PHE A 513 7.28 -18.87 25.19
CA PHE A 513 8.34 -18.08 24.54
C PHE A 513 8.53 -18.57 23.10
N SER A 514 8.75 -17.63 22.19
CA SER A 514 9.13 -17.90 20.80
C SER A 514 10.54 -17.38 20.56
N THR A 515 11.29 -18.07 19.71
CA THR A 515 12.60 -17.60 19.22
C THR A 515 12.46 -16.77 17.95
N ILE A 516 11.24 -16.53 17.47
CA ILE A 516 10.98 -15.87 16.19
C ILE A 516 10.76 -14.37 16.42
N THR A 517 11.53 -13.50 15.76
CA THR A 517 11.40 -12.03 15.79
C THR A 517 10.22 -11.55 14.92
N GLU A 518 9.89 -10.24 14.98
CA GLU A 518 8.77 -9.70 14.18
C GLU A 518 8.99 -9.81 12.67
N ASP A 519 10.26 -9.84 12.27
CA ASP A 519 10.76 -10.10 10.92
C ASP A 519 10.92 -11.60 10.63
N PHE A 520 10.28 -12.47 11.41
CA PHE A 520 10.30 -13.93 11.23
C PHE A 520 11.72 -14.55 11.25
N GLU A 521 12.67 -13.90 11.92
CA GLU A 521 14.03 -14.42 12.07
C GLU A 521 14.18 -15.17 13.40
N THR A 522 15.06 -16.15 13.47
CA THR A 522 15.40 -16.79 14.75
C THR A 522 16.38 -15.94 15.55
N SER A 523 16.12 -15.74 16.84
CA SER A 523 16.99 -15.05 17.79
C SER A 523 17.03 -15.81 19.12
N ASP A 524 18.21 -15.84 19.73
CA ASP A 524 18.45 -16.42 21.06
C ASP A 524 18.20 -15.39 22.19
N LYS A 525 17.82 -14.16 21.85
CA LYS A 525 17.52 -13.12 22.85
C LYS A 525 16.27 -13.47 23.65
N GLN A 526 16.34 -13.26 24.96
CA GLN A 526 15.24 -13.53 25.88
C GLN A 526 14.23 -12.37 25.91
N PRO A 527 12.94 -12.65 26.20
CA PRO A 527 12.00 -11.61 26.62
C PRO A 527 12.48 -10.89 27.88
N ARG A 528 12.16 -9.61 27.98
CA ARG A 528 12.58 -8.74 29.08
C ARG A 528 11.45 -8.57 30.09
N LEU A 529 11.79 -8.59 31.36
CA LEU A 529 10.87 -8.22 32.45
C LEU A 529 11.47 -7.05 33.23
N LYS A 530 10.88 -5.87 33.07
CA LYS A 530 11.36 -4.63 33.64
C LYS A 530 10.56 -4.23 34.87
N ILE A 531 11.25 -4.03 35.98
CA ILE A 531 10.71 -3.39 37.17
C ILE A 531 10.94 -1.88 37.03
N ALA A 532 9.86 -1.12 37.03
CA ALA A 532 9.86 0.33 36.99
C ALA A 532 9.25 0.88 38.29
N LEU A 533 9.76 2.02 38.76
CA LEU A 533 9.14 2.72 39.88
C LEU A 533 8.14 3.72 39.33
N ALA A 534 6.95 3.76 39.91
CA ALA A 534 6.01 4.85 39.69
C ALA A 534 6.58 6.16 40.27
N GLU A 535 5.97 7.28 39.93
CA GLU A 535 6.20 8.52 40.68
C GLU A 535 5.94 8.25 42.17
N ASP A 536 6.68 8.94 43.05
CA ASP A 536 6.50 8.88 44.50
C ASP A 536 6.48 7.45 45.13
N ALA A 537 7.19 6.50 44.53
CA ALA A 537 7.27 5.13 45.03
C ALA A 537 7.97 5.01 46.40
N GLU A 538 7.30 4.36 47.36
CA GLU A 538 7.76 4.13 48.72
C GLU A 538 7.74 2.63 49.05
N LEU A 539 8.93 2.03 49.12
CA LEU A 539 9.10 0.59 49.32
C LEU A 539 9.87 0.29 50.61
N HIS A 540 9.56 -0.85 51.21
CA HIS A 540 10.17 -1.36 52.43
C HIS A 540 10.88 -2.68 52.19
N VAL A 541 11.95 -2.92 52.95
CA VAL A 541 12.63 -4.23 52.93
C VAL A 541 11.63 -5.32 53.34
N GLY A 542 11.53 -6.34 52.49
CA GLY A 542 10.59 -7.44 52.67
C GLY A 542 9.29 -7.31 51.88
N ASP A 543 9.03 -6.16 51.24
CA ASP A 543 7.91 -6.01 50.32
C ASP A 543 8.04 -7.03 49.17
N GLU A 544 6.95 -7.75 48.89
CA GLU A 544 6.86 -8.73 47.82
C GLU A 544 5.74 -8.34 46.85
N ILE A 545 6.05 -8.27 45.57
CA ILE A 545 5.17 -7.80 44.50
C ILE A 545 5.06 -8.87 43.43
N VAL A 546 3.84 -9.28 43.10
CA VAL A 546 3.56 -10.25 42.03
C VAL A 546 3.48 -9.50 40.70
N LEU A 547 4.44 -9.74 39.81
CA LEU A 547 4.56 -9.03 38.53
C LEU A 547 3.76 -9.70 37.42
N LEU A 548 3.76 -11.03 37.43
CA LEU A 548 3.19 -11.87 36.38
C LEU A 548 2.67 -13.18 37.00
N SER A 549 1.56 -13.70 36.50
CA SER A 549 1.13 -15.07 36.77
C SER A 549 0.54 -15.78 35.55
N ALA A 550 0.89 -17.05 35.34
CA ALA A 550 0.45 -17.88 34.19
C ALA A 550 0.71 -19.39 34.41
N MET A 551 0.23 -20.25 33.50
CA MET A 551 0.71 -21.63 33.31
C MET A 551 1.91 -21.64 32.35
N LYS A 552 2.79 -22.64 32.48
CA LYS A 552 3.96 -22.82 31.60
C LYS A 552 3.64 -23.77 30.44
N GLU A 553 4.22 -23.53 29.27
CA GLU A 553 4.23 -24.47 28.14
C GLU A 553 5.64 -24.54 27.53
N GLY A 554 6.13 -25.76 27.33
CA GLY A 554 7.36 -26.01 26.59
C GLY A 554 8.67 -25.62 27.30
N VAL A 555 8.63 -25.13 28.55
CA VAL A 555 9.82 -24.72 29.31
C VAL A 555 9.74 -25.15 30.79
N ASP A 556 10.90 -25.43 31.38
CA ASP A 556 11.03 -25.80 32.80
C ASP A 556 10.96 -24.56 33.72
N SER A 557 11.47 -23.40 33.27
CA SER A 557 11.44 -22.10 33.95
C SER A 557 11.31 -20.94 32.96
N TRP A 558 10.71 -19.82 33.39
CA TRP A 558 10.73 -18.60 32.58
C TRP A 558 12.07 -17.87 32.75
N ASP A 559 12.94 -18.00 31.75
CA ASP A 559 14.26 -17.37 31.73
C ASP A 559 14.16 -15.95 31.15
N PHE A 560 13.63 -15.03 31.94
CA PHE A 560 13.51 -13.62 31.58
C PHE A 560 14.83 -12.87 31.77
N ASP A 561 15.11 -11.96 30.86
CA ASP A 561 16.10 -10.92 31.08
C ASP A 561 15.54 -9.82 32.01
N ILE A 562 15.80 -9.96 33.31
CA ILE A 562 15.26 -9.04 34.33
C ILE A 562 15.98 -7.68 34.31
N ARG A 563 15.22 -6.59 34.25
CA ARG A 563 15.73 -5.21 34.30
C ARG A 563 15.28 -4.49 35.57
N TYR A 564 16.24 -3.92 36.29
CA TYR A 564 16.03 -3.33 37.63
C TYR A 564 16.16 -1.80 37.62
N PRO A 565 15.39 -1.08 38.47
CA PRO A 565 15.55 0.36 38.67
C PRO A 565 16.77 0.65 39.58
N LYS A 566 17.40 1.81 39.38
CA LYS A 566 18.63 2.22 40.10
C LYS A 566 18.39 2.84 41.48
N SER A 567 17.42 2.33 42.24
CA SER A 567 17.04 2.89 43.57
C SER A 567 17.07 1.87 44.71
N TYR A 568 16.68 0.62 44.45
CA TYR A 568 16.56 -0.44 45.47
C TYR A 568 17.35 -1.68 45.05
N THR A 569 17.63 -2.58 46.01
CA THR A 569 18.09 -3.95 45.72
C THR A 569 16.90 -4.90 45.67
N TRP A 570 16.87 -5.77 44.67
CA TRP A 570 15.73 -6.63 44.34
C TRP A 570 16.20 -8.09 44.28
N ALA A 571 15.33 -9.01 44.68
CA ALA A 571 15.42 -10.43 44.36
C ALA A 571 14.16 -10.81 43.59
N VAL A 572 14.30 -11.55 42.50
CA VAL A 572 13.16 -11.99 41.68
C VAL A 572 13.16 -13.51 41.67
N ASP A 573 12.06 -14.09 42.16
CA ASP A 573 11.89 -15.52 42.25
C ASP A 573 10.63 -15.94 41.49
N GLU A 574 10.69 -17.10 40.85
CA GLU A 574 9.53 -17.80 40.32
C GLU A 574 8.94 -18.71 41.41
N ARG A 575 7.61 -18.68 41.61
CA ARG A 575 6.91 -19.44 42.66
C ARG A 575 5.67 -20.15 42.13
N GLU A 576 5.40 -21.36 42.61
CA GLU A 576 4.12 -22.04 42.37
C GLU A 576 3.05 -21.46 43.31
N VAL A 577 1.88 -21.12 42.77
CA VAL A 577 0.78 -20.48 43.51
C VAL A 577 -0.46 -21.38 43.68
N GLY A 578 -0.41 -22.62 43.16
CA GLY A 578 -1.52 -23.58 43.16
C GLY A 578 -2.20 -23.74 41.79
N ASP A 579 -3.01 -24.78 41.62
CA ASP A 579 -3.74 -25.11 40.38
C ASP A 579 -2.86 -25.22 39.11
N GLY A 580 -1.58 -25.56 39.28
CA GLY A 580 -0.61 -25.68 38.19
C GLY A 580 -0.07 -24.35 37.64
N ARG A 581 -0.37 -23.22 38.29
CA ARG A 581 0.08 -21.88 37.90
C ARG A 581 1.34 -21.46 38.65
N PHE A 582 2.13 -20.63 37.98
CA PHE A 582 3.34 -19.99 38.50
C PHE A 582 3.19 -18.46 38.51
N CYS A 583 3.98 -17.80 39.35
CA CYS A 583 4.12 -16.36 39.35
C CYS A 583 5.58 -15.92 39.45
N ILE A 584 5.87 -14.73 38.93
CA ILE A 584 7.13 -14.02 39.14
C ILE A 584 6.91 -13.00 40.25
N VAL A 585 7.70 -13.10 41.32
CA VAL A 585 7.62 -12.22 42.49
C VAL A 585 8.92 -11.43 42.64
N ALA A 586 8.82 -10.11 42.64
CA ALA A 586 9.92 -9.23 43.02
C ALA A 586 9.87 -8.90 44.51
N LYS A 587 11.01 -9.00 45.18
CA LYS A 587 11.19 -8.74 46.59
C LYS A 587 12.23 -7.65 46.82
N VAL A 588 11.90 -6.65 47.62
CA VAL A 588 12.88 -5.63 48.04
C VAL A 588 13.75 -6.20 49.15
N THR A 589 15.05 -6.36 48.90
CA THR A 589 15.99 -6.95 49.88
C THR A 589 16.84 -5.90 50.59
N SER A 590 17.00 -4.72 49.99
CA SER A 590 17.70 -3.57 50.57
C SER A 590 17.19 -2.26 49.98
N LEU A 591 17.17 -1.20 50.79
CA LEU A 591 16.86 0.17 50.34
C LEU A 591 18.05 0.87 49.69
N ALA A 592 19.25 0.28 49.79
CA ALA A 592 20.40 0.74 49.02
C ALA A 592 20.39 0.09 47.63
N TYR A 593 20.86 0.83 46.64
CA TYR A 593 21.09 0.29 45.30
C TYR A 593 22.34 -0.61 45.27
N SER A 594 22.23 -1.79 44.66
CA SER A 594 23.30 -2.80 44.61
C SER A 594 24.19 -2.75 43.35
N GLY A 595 23.84 -1.94 42.35
CA GLY A 595 24.46 -1.98 41.03
C GLY A 595 23.77 -2.92 40.02
N GLN A 596 22.77 -3.69 40.46
CA GLN A 596 22.03 -4.64 39.60
C GLN A 596 21.31 -4.01 38.38
N GLY A 597 21.11 -2.69 38.38
CA GLY A 597 20.52 -1.94 37.27
C GLY A 597 21.55 -1.29 36.35
N ASP A 598 22.86 -1.49 36.57
CA ASP A 598 23.95 -0.88 35.78
C ASP A 598 24.26 -1.64 34.50
N ARG A 599 23.36 -2.55 34.09
CA ARG A 599 23.46 -3.27 32.83
C ARG A 599 23.21 -2.28 31.68
N GLU A 600 24.19 -2.13 30.81
CA GLU A 600 24.04 -1.39 29.56
C GLU A 600 23.24 -2.25 28.56
N ASP A 601 22.39 -1.60 27.76
CA ASP A 601 21.69 -2.28 26.67
C ASP A 601 22.68 -2.40 25.51
N ASP A 602 23.18 -3.60 25.27
CA ASP A 602 23.80 -3.93 23.99
C ASP A 602 22.68 -3.89 22.92
N ASP A 603 22.90 -3.12 21.86
CA ASP A 603 22.13 -3.04 20.61
C ASP A 603 21.04 -1.95 20.52
N GLU A 604 21.42 -0.77 20.02
CA GLU A 604 20.59 -0.13 18.99
C GLU A 604 20.81 -0.91 17.68
N PRO A 605 19.75 -1.28 16.94
CA PRO A 605 19.94 -1.86 15.62
C PRO A 605 20.60 -0.80 14.74
N ASP A 606 21.85 -1.07 14.35
CA ASP A 606 22.55 -0.41 13.26
C ASP A 606 21.58 -0.38 12.08
N ASP A 607 21.11 0.82 11.74
CA ASP A 607 20.24 1.11 10.62
C ASP A 607 21.07 1.00 9.36
N GLY A 608 21.57 -0.22 9.10
CA GLY A 608 22.63 -0.53 8.15
C GLY A 608 22.37 0.16 6.82
N GLU A 609 22.92 1.36 6.69
CA GLU A 609 22.97 2.09 5.44
C GLU A 609 23.74 1.19 4.51
N THR A 610 23.04 0.64 3.51
CA THR A 610 23.64 -0.12 2.44
C THR A 610 24.49 0.84 1.61
N VAL A 611 25.74 1.02 2.04
CA VAL A 611 26.75 1.74 1.28
C VAL A 611 27.10 0.88 0.07
N TYR A 612 26.56 1.24 -1.09
CA TYR A 612 26.83 0.57 -2.36
C TYR A 612 28.24 0.94 -2.85
N PRO A 613 29.17 -0.03 -3.03
CA PRO A 613 30.43 0.25 -3.68
C PRO A 613 30.22 0.28 -5.20
N ASP A 614 30.52 1.44 -5.79
CA ASP A 614 30.76 1.71 -7.20
C ASP A 614 29.56 1.56 -8.16
N ASP A 615 28.61 2.49 -7.99
CA ASP A 615 27.47 2.76 -8.87
C ASP A 615 27.80 3.76 -9.99
N ASP A 616 29.07 4.00 -10.35
CA ASP A 616 29.37 4.76 -11.57
C ASP A 616 29.18 3.85 -12.79
N TRP A 617 28.07 4.06 -13.51
CA TRP A 617 27.74 3.40 -14.78
C TRP A 617 27.91 4.34 -15.99
N SER A 618 28.53 5.51 -15.81
CA SER A 618 28.69 6.49 -16.89
C SER A 618 29.56 5.96 -18.04
N GLU A 619 30.56 5.12 -17.74
CA GLU A 619 31.41 4.45 -18.74
C GLU A 619 30.61 3.55 -19.70
N ASP A 620 29.53 2.95 -19.21
CA ASP A 620 28.72 2.00 -19.96
C ASP A 620 27.75 2.70 -20.93
N MET A 621 27.59 4.03 -20.85
CA MET A 621 26.72 4.80 -21.75
C MET A 621 27.20 4.82 -23.20
N ASP A 622 28.50 4.67 -23.42
CA ASP A 622 29.13 4.65 -24.75
C ASP A 622 29.44 3.22 -25.24
N MET A 623 29.14 2.19 -24.44
CA MET A 623 29.38 0.80 -24.79
C MET A 623 28.20 0.17 -25.54
N THR A 624 28.52 -0.57 -26.60
CA THR A 624 27.52 -1.21 -27.48
C THR A 624 27.40 -2.72 -27.31
N THR A 625 28.08 -3.30 -26.31
CA THR A 625 28.03 -4.75 -26.07
C THR A 625 26.68 -5.12 -25.46
N PRO A 626 25.89 -6.03 -26.04
CA PRO A 626 24.55 -6.29 -25.50
C PRO A 626 24.55 -7.06 -24.17
N LEU A 627 23.50 -6.90 -23.35
CA LEU A 627 23.38 -7.58 -22.04
C LEU A 627 23.55 -9.10 -22.16
N ARG A 628 22.93 -9.72 -23.17
CA ARG A 628 23.00 -11.17 -23.44
C ARG A 628 24.42 -11.69 -23.64
N PHE A 629 25.33 -10.87 -24.14
CA PHE A 629 26.72 -11.28 -24.32
C PHE A 629 27.38 -11.54 -22.97
N TYR A 630 27.28 -10.58 -22.03
CA TYR A 630 27.86 -10.73 -20.70
C TYR A 630 27.15 -11.81 -19.89
N ALA A 631 25.81 -11.85 -19.91
CA ALA A 631 25.04 -12.89 -19.24
C ALA A 631 25.45 -14.29 -19.74
N GLY A 632 25.60 -14.47 -21.06
CA GLY A 632 26.08 -15.71 -21.65
C GLY A 632 27.49 -16.10 -21.22
N LYS A 633 28.42 -15.14 -21.07
CA LYS A 633 29.78 -15.40 -20.53
C LYS A 633 29.76 -15.87 -19.08
N LEU A 634 28.78 -15.41 -18.31
CA LEU A 634 28.56 -15.78 -16.91
C LEU A 634 27.77 -17.09 -16.75
N GLY A 635 27.29 -17.70 -17.85
CA GLY A 635 26.42 -18.87 -17.79
C GLY A 635 25.04 -18.58 -17.19
N LYS A 636 24.57 -17.33 -17.30
CA LYS A 636 23.30 -16.86 -16.76
C LYS A 636 22.32 -16.44 -17.87
N ASN A 637 21.04 -16.38 -17.53
CA ASN A 637 20.00 -15.87 -18.43
C ASN A 637 19.55 -14.47 -18.03
N ILE A 638 19.53 -13.55 -18.99
CA ILE A 638 18.83 -12.28 -18.90
C ILE A 638 17.69 -12.27 -19.92
N GLY A 639 16.47 -12.22 -19.39
CA GLY A 639 15.25 -12.46 -20.16
C GLY A 639 14.36 -11.22 -20.32
N VAL A 640 13.40 -11.31 -21.24
CA VAL A 640 12.38 -10.28 -21.45
C VAL A 640 11.01 -10.90 -21.78
N ALA A 641 9.93 -10.26 -21.34
CA ALA A 641 8.57 -10.58 -21.75
C ALA A 641 8.21 -9.90 -23.08
N ALA A 642 7.63 -10.66 -24.02
CA ALA A 642 7.21 -10.17 -25.33
C ALA A 642 5.75 -10.56 -25.64
N ALA A 643 5.06 -9.69 -26.38
CA ALA A 643 3.65 -9.84 -26.72
C ALA A 643 3.42 -9.80 -28.23
N SER A 644 3.07 -10.93 -28.82
CA SER A 644 2.74 -11.11 -30.24
C SER A 644 1.49 -10.35 -30.68
N TYR A 645 0.58 -10.06 -29.74
CA TYR A 645 -0.62 -9.26 -30.00
C TYR A 645 -0.34 -7.74 -30.01
N ARG A 646 0.85 -7.32 -29.56
CA ARG A 646 1.29 -5.91 -29.58
C ARG A 646 2.35 -5.65 -30.65
N TYR A 647 3.23 -6.62 -30.87
CA TYR A 647 4.39 -6.46 -31.76
C TYR A 647 4.35 -7.44 -32.92
N ASP A 648 4.72 -6.95 -34.10
CA ASP A 648 4.96 -7.79 -35.26
C ASP A 648 6.33 -8.45 -35.16
N PHE A 649 6.37 -9.72 -34.77
CA PHE A 649 7.61 -10.47 -34.60
C PHE A 649 8.40 -10.64 -35.90
N SER A 650 7.81 -10.42 -37.08
CA SER A 650 8.56 -10.47 -38.34
C SER A 650 9.59 -9.33 -38.45
N GLN A 651 9.37 -8.22 -37.75
CA GLN A 651 10.26 -7.07 -37.74
C GLN A 651 11.62 -7.40 -37.13
N THR A 652 12.65 -6.69 -37.60
CA THR A 652 14.06 -6.93 -37.23
C THR A 652 14.69 -5.71 -36.56
N ASN A 653 13.87 -4.69 -36.32
CA ASN A 653 14.19 -3.40 -35.73
C ASN A 653 13.15 -3.06 -34.64
N GLY A 654 13.23 -1.88 -34.06
CA GLY A 654 12.31 -1.46 -32.99
C GLY A 654 12.38 -2.40 -31.79
N GLU A 655 11.24 -2.66 -31.16
CA GLU A 655 11.10 -3.49 -29.97
C GLU A 655 11.61 -4.92 -30.20
N ILE A 656 11.30 -5.52 -31.35
CA ILE A 656 11.68 -6.91 -31.66
C ILE A 656 13.16 -7.04 -32.01
N GLY A 657 13.73 -6.03 -32.68
CA GLY A 657 15.18 -5.93 -32.83
C GLY A 657 15.88 -5.88 -31.47
N LEU A 658 15.36 -5.05 -30.56
CA LEU A 658 15.91 -4.88 -29.21
C LEU A 658 15.83 -6.18 -28.38
N VAL A 659 14.74 -6.95 -28.47
CA VAL A 659 14.60 -8.26 -27.83
C VAL A 659 15.73 -9.19 -28.25
N GLY A 660 15.98 -9.32 -29.55
CA GLY A 660 17.02 -10.18 -30.08
C GLY A 660 18.43 -9.69 -29.78
N GLU A 661 18.63 -8.38 -29.79
CA GLU A 661 19.93 -7.76 -29.50
C GLU A 661 20.32 -7.95 -28.03
N GLN A 662 19.41 -7.70 -27.10
CA GLN A 662 19.76 -7.53 -25.69
C GLN A 662 19.56 -8.78 -24.82
N PHE A 663 18.67 -9.70 -25.17
CA PHE A 663 18.26 -10.78 -24.25
C PHE A 663 18.58 -12.18 -24.80
N ASN A 664 18.93 -13.13 -23.91
CA ASN A 664 19.14 -14.54 -24.26
C ASN A 664 18.02 -15.47 -23.76
N MET A 665 16.97 -14.91 -23.18
CA MET A 665 15.77 -15.63 -22.74
C MET A 665 14.51 -14.84 -23.08
N ILE A 666 13.41 -15.53 -23.38
CA ILE A 666 12.12 -14.92 -23.69
C ILE A 666 10.96 -15.67 -23.04
N VAL A 667 9.92 -14.91 -22.69
CA VAL A 667 8.63 -15.40 -22.22
C VAL A 667 7.50 -14.68 -22.97
N GLY A 668 6.39 -15.37 -23.23
CA GLY A 668 5.18 -14.73 -23.75
C GLY A 668 4.41 -14.05 -22.62
N GLU A 669 4.08 -12.76 -22.77
CA GLU A 669 3.33 -11.99 -21.76
C GLU A 669 1.96 -12.63 -21.49
N ASN A 670 1.30 -13.14 -22.54
CA ASN A 670 -0.03 -13.76 -22.46
C ASN A 670 -0.20 -15.01 -23.32
N GLU A 671 0.72 -15.26 -24.26
CA GLU A 671 0.62 -16.21 -25.36
C GLU A 671 0.52 -17.68 -24.95
N MET A 672 0.91 -17.99 -23.71
CA MET A 672 0.97 -19.35 -23.15
C MET A 672 0.07 -19.53 -21.92
N LYS A 673 -0.78 -18.55 -21.60
CA LYS A 673 -1.79 -18.67 -20.54
C LYS A 673 -2.93 -19.59 -20.98
N PHE A 674 -3.72 -20.08 -20.02
CA PHE A 674 -4.74 -21.09 -20.29
C PHE A 674 -5.79 -20.58 -21.31
N ASP A 675 -6.38 -19.41 -21.08
CA ASP A 675 -7.37 -18.84 -22.03
C ASP A 675 -6.84 -18.62 -23.45
N ALA A 676 -5.55 -18.32 -23.60
CA ALA A 676 -4.89 -18.15 -24.89
C ALA A 676 -4.65 -19.48 -25.61
N THR A 677 -4.30 -20.53 -24.86
CA THR A 677 -3.89 -21.83 -25.43
C THR A 677 -5.04 -22.83 -25.56
N GLU A 678 -6.12 -22.70 -24.78
CA GLU A 678 -7.34 -23.52 -24.88
C GLU A 678 -8.60 -22.66 -24.71
N PRO A 679 -8.90 -21.76 -25.68
CA PRO A 679 -10.03 -20.83 -25.59
C PRO A 679 -11.40 -21.51 -25.54
N ASN A 680 -11.54 -22.72 -26.10
CA ASN A 680 -12.71 -23.59 -25.95
C ASN A 680 -12.26 -25.00 -25.54
N GLN A 681 -13.14 -25.75 -24.88
CA GLN A 681 -12.83 -27.09 -24.39
C GLN A 681 -12.34 -28.02 -25.49
N GLY A 682 -11.08 -28.48 -25.39
CA GLY A 682 -10.46 -29.36 -26.37
C GLY A 682 -10.06 -28.70 -27.71
N GLU A 683 -10.28 -27.40 -27.87
CA GLU A 683 -9.85 -26.64 -29.05
C GLU A 683 -8.63 -25.79 -28.68
N PHE A 684 -7.44 -26.32 -28.95
CA PHE A 684 -6.18 -25.64 -28.63
C PHE A 684 -5.77 -24.63 -29.70
N ASN A 685 -5.27 -23.48 -29.25
CA ASN A 685 -4.68 -22.44 -30.09
C ASN A 685 -3.20 -22.24 -29.73
N TYR A 686 -2.31 -22.57 -30.66
CA TYR A 686 -0.86 -22.48 -30.45
C TYR A 686 -0.22 -21.28 -31.15
N GLY A 687 -0.98 -20.45 -31.86
CA GLY A 687 -0.41 -19.42 -32.74
C GLY A 687 0.51 -18.42 -32.02
N GLY A 688 0.08 -17.88 -30.87
CA GLY A 688 0.90 -16.95 -30.08
C GLY A 688 2.13 -17.63 -29.47
N SER A 689 1.95 -18.83 -28.92
CA SER A 689 3.06 -19.63 -28.37
C SER A 689 4.09 -20.02 -29.45
N ASP A 690 3.63 -20.43 -30.64
CA ASP A 690 4.49 -20.75 -31.78
C ASP A 690 5.23 -19.50 -32.28
N ALA A 691 4.63 -18.30 -32.18
CA ALA A 691 5.31 -17.04 -32.49
C ALA A 691 6.46 -16.73 -31.52
N ILE A 692 6.29 -17.01 -30.22
CA ILE A 692 7.36 -16.87 -29.22
C ILE A 692 8.50 -17.83 -29.53
N LEU A 693 8.19 -19.10 -29.84
CA LEU A 693 9.20 -20.09 -30.22
C LEU A 693 9.93 -19.69 -31.50
N TRP A 694 9.21 -19.17 -32.49
CA TRP A 694 9.82 -18.67 -33.73
C TRP A 694 10.80 -17.51 -33.45
N LEU A 695 10.45 -16.60 -32.55
CA LEU A 695 11.32 -15.48 -32.17
C LEU A 695 12.56 -15.97 -31.40
N SER A 696 12.37 -16.95 -30.51
CA SER A 696 13.45 -17.62 -29.80
C SER A 696 14.41 -18.35 -30.74
N ASP A 697 13.90 -19.12 -31.71
CA ASP A 697 14.72 -19.82 -32.71
C ASP A 697 15.54 -18.82 -33.55
N ARG A 698 14.94 -17.68 -33.90
CA ARG A 698 15.58 -16.63 -34.68
C ARG A 698 16.77 -16.00 -33.96
N TYR A 699 16.65 -15.79 -32.65
CA TYR A 699 17.64 -15.08 -31.85
C TYR A 699 18.42 -15.99 -30.88
N GLU A 700 18.28 -17.31 -31.01
CA GLU A 700 18.94 -18.30 -30.14
C GLU A 700 18.68 -18.04 -28.65
N GLN A 701 17.40 -17.85 -28.29
CA GLN A 701 16.99 -17.55 -26.92
C GLN A 701 16.39 -18.78 -26.25
N VAL A 702 16.60 -18.89 -24.94
CA VAL A 702 15.90 -19.86 -24.10
C VAL A 702 14.43 -19.45 -23.93
N VAL A 703 13.49 -20.39 -23.97
CA VAL A 703 12.07 -20.10 -23.74
C VAL A 703 11.65 -20.55 -22.35
N ARG A 704 11.00 -19.65 -21.63
CA ARG A 704 10.22 -19.94 -20.42
C ARG A 704 8.73 -19.95 -20.76
N GLY A 705 8.03 -21.02 -20.41
CA GLY A 705 6.59 -21.16 -20.59
C GLY A 705 5.82 -20.61 -19.38
N HIS A 706 4.87 -19.72 -19.64
CA HIS A 706 4.09 -19.03 -18.61
C HIS A 706 2.62 -18.89 -19.03
N THR A 707 1.66 -19.56 -18.39
CA THR A 707 1.73 -20.50 -17.26
C THR A 707 0.60 -21.54 -17.37
N LEU A 708 0.78 -22.72 -16.76
CA LEU A 708 -0.13 -23.86 -16.92
C LEU A 708 -1.35 -23.82 -15.98
N ALA A 709 -1.17 -23.40 -14.73
CA ALA A 709 -2.25 -23.33 -13.74
C ALA A 709 -2.22 -21.98 -13.02
N TRP A 710 -3.26 -21.17 -13.27
CA TRP A 710 -3.42 -19.86 -12.66
C TRP A 710 -4.89 -19.61 -12.32
N HIS A 711 -5.14 -18.62 -11.46
CA HIS A 711 -6.48 -18.21 -11.06
C HIS A 711 -7.03 -17.08 -11.94
N GLN A 712 -6.18 -16.44 -12.74
CA GLN A 712 -6.58 -15.46 -13.77
C GLN A 712 -6.40 -16.05 -15.16
N GLN A 713 -7.04 -15.41 -16.15
CA GLN A 713 -6.96 -15.84 -17.55
C GLN A 713 -7.27 -17.33 -17.72
N VAL A 714 -8.24 -17.78 -16.92
CA VAL A 714 -8.88 -19.08 -17.03
C VAL A 714 -9.94 -18.98 -18.13
N PRO A 715 -10.01 -19.92 -19.09
CA PRO A 715 -10.99 -19.86 -20.15
C PRO A 715 -12.41 -19.78 -19.59
N SER A 716 -13.27 -18.98 -20.23
CA SER A 716 -14.65 -18.76 -19.77
C SER A 716 -15.49 -20.04 -19.71
N TRP A 717 -15.15 -21.07 -20.51
CA TRP A 717 -15.80 -22.39 -20.47
C TRP A 717 -15.42 -23.20 -19.22
N VAL A 718 -14.31 -22.88 -18.56
CA VAL A 718 -13.94 -23.44 -17.24
C VAL A 718 -14.55 -22.60 -16.12
N SER A 719 -14.29 -21.30 -16.13
CA SER A 719 -14.76 -20.36 -15.12
C SER A 719 -14.90 -18.95 -15.67
N SER A 720 -16.01 -18.27 -15.38
CA SER A 720 -16.26 -16.91 -15.86
C SER A 720 -15.35 -15.85 -15.23
N ASP A 721 -14.77 -16.13 -14.06
CA ASP A 721 -13.95 -15.19 -13.29
C ASP A 721 -12.74 -15.86 -12.61
N GLY A 722 -12.40 -17.07 -13.04
CA GLY A 722 -11.33 -17.88 -12.46
C GLY A 722 -11.63 -18.44 -11.06
N LYS A 723 -12.80 -18.15 -10.48
CA LYS A 723 -13.20 -18.57 -9.12
C LYS A 723 -14.47 -19.41 -9.12
N LYS A 724 -15.48 -19.02 -9.90
CA LYS A 724 -16.78 -19.69 -9.95
C LYS A 724 -16.72 -20.98 -10.74
N ASN A 725 -17.45 -21.99 -10.26
CA ASN A 725 -17.72 -23.21 -11.01
C ASN A 725 -19.07 -23.09 -11.75
N ASN A 726 -19.11 -22.30 -12.82
CA ASN A 726 -20.35 -22.01 -13.56
C ASN A 726 -21.03 -23.27 -14.13
N ASN A 727 -20.24 -24.30 -14.42
CA ASN A 727 -20.68 -25.52 -15.08
C ASN A 727 -20.87 -26.71 -14.13
N ASN A 728 -20.79 -26.50 -12.81
CA ASN A 728 -20.90 -27.54 -11.79
C ASN A 728 -19.97 -28.75 -12.03
N PHE A 729 -18.75 -28.50 -12.52
CA PHE A 729 -17.75 -29.56 -12.68
C PHE A 729 -17.44 -30.20 -11.32
N SER A 730 -17.44 -31.52 -11.27
CA SER A 730 -16.92 -32.26 -10.13
C SER A 730 -15.41 -32.04 -9.97
N LYS A 731 -14.88 -32.26 -8.76
CA LYS A 731 -13.42 -32.28 -8.51
C LYS A 731 -12.67 -33.12 -9.55
N ARG A 732 -13.20 -34.30 -9.90
CA ARG A 732 -12.59 -35.18 -10.90
C ARG A 732 -12.56 -34.56 -12.28
N GLN A 733 -13.66 -33.95 -12.72
CA GLN A 733 -13.71 -33.27 -14.03
C GLN A 733 -12.75 -32.09 -14.10
N LEU A 734 -12.61 -31.30 -13.03
CA LEU A 734 -11.64 -30.20 -12.98
C LEU A 734 -10.19 -30.71 -13.05
N LEU A 735 -9.87 -31.81 -12.37
CA LEU A 735 -8.57 -32.48 -12.50
C LEU A 735 -8.35 -32.99 -13.94
N ASP A 736 -9.36 -33.59 -14.57
CA ASP A 736 -9.26 -34.07 -15.96
C ASP A 736 -9.09 -32.91 -16.96
N ILE A 737 -9.76 -31.77 -16.73
CA ILE A 737 -9.58 -30.54 -17.51
C ILE A 737 -8.14 -30.04 -17.41
N LEU A 738 -7.64 -29.83 -16.19
CA LEU A 738 -6.29 -29.33 -15.98
C LEU A 738 -5.22 -30.30 -16.52
N LYS A 739 -5.45 -31.61 -16.35
CA LYS A 739 -4.60 -32.65 -16.93
C LYS A 739 -4.58 -32.56 -18.46
N ASN A 740 -5.74 -32.51 -19.10
CA ASN A 740 -5.83 -32.42 -20.56
C ASN A 740 -5.08 -31.19 -21.07
N HIS A 741 -5.27 -30.04 -20.42
CA HIS A 741 -4.57 -28.81 -20.74
C HIS A 741 -3.04 -28.98 -20.69
N ILE A 742 -2.52 -29.44 -19.55
CA ILE A 742 -1.07 -29.61 -19.32
C ILE A 742 -0.45 -30.59 -20.32
N PHE A 743 -1.08 -31.75 -20.55
CA PHE A 743 -0.53 -32.74 -21.48
C PHE A 743 -0.48 -32.23 -22.93
N ASN A 744 -1.48 -31.48 -23.37
CA ASN A 744 -1.51 -30.93 -24.73
C ASN A 744 -0.53 -29.76 -24.89
N VAL A 745 -0.43 -28.86 -23.91
CA VAL A 745 0.45 -27.69 -23.98
C VAL A 745 1.92 -28.09 -23.77
N VAL A 746 2.25 -28.74 -22.66
CA VAL A 746 3.64 -29.16 -22.37
C VAL A 746 4.10 -30.21 -23.38
N GLY A 747 3.24 -31.19 -23.70
CA GLY A 747 3.57 -32.25 -24.65
C GLY A 747 3.85 -31.74 -26.06
N ARG A 748 3.16 -30.68 -26.51
CA ARG A 748 3.43 -30.03 -27.81
C ARG A 748 4.82 -29.41 -27.87
N TYR A 749 5.29 -28.83 -26.77
CA TYR A 749 6.57 -28.11 -26.69
C TYR A 749 7.69 -28.90 -26.03
N LYS A 750 7.51 -30.22 -25.89
CA LYS A 750 8.50 -31.12 -25.32
C LYS A 750 9.89 -30.92 -25.95
N GLY A 751 10.88 -30.66 -25.11
CA GLY A 751 12.27 -30.42 -25.50
C GLY A 751 12.54 -29.08 -26.20
N LYS A 752 11.54 -28.19 -26.32
CA LYS A 752 11.69 -26.84 -26.89
C LYS A 752 11.59 -25.74 -25.84
N ILE A 753 10.68 -25.89 -24.88
CA ILE A 753 10.56 -24.98 -23.73
C ILE A 753 11.29 -25.62 -22.55
N THR A 754 12.32 -24.94 -22.06
CA THR A 754 13.22 -25.52 -21.04
C THR A 754 12.76 -25.27 -19.62
N GLU A 755 11.94 -24.24 -19.39
CA GLU A 755 11.42 -23.86 -18.08
C GLU A 755 9.91 -23.65 -18.14
N TRP A 756 9.16 -24.11 -17.14
CA TRP A 756 7.72 -23.88 -17.02
C TRP A 756 7.35 -23.31 -15.67
N ASP A 757 6.54 -22.25 -15.68
CA ASP A 757 5.68 -21.89 -14.56
C ASP A 757 4.48 -22.83 -14.54
N VAL A 758 4.57 -23.87 -13.71
CA VAL A 758 3.53 -24.90 -13.58
C VAL A 758 2.32 -24.35 -12.84
N CYS A 759 2.56 -23.62 -11.74
CA CYS A 759 1.52 -22.97 -10.96
C CYS A 759 1.95 -21.52 -10.70
N ASN A 760 1.05 -20.57 -10.96
CA ASN A 760 1.28 -19.16 -10.74
C ASN A 760 0.35 -18.63 -9.64
N GLU A 761 0.87 -17.79 -8.75
CA GLU A 761 0.12 -17.00 -7.76
C GLU A 761 -0.96 -17.79 -7.01
N VAL A 762 -0.56 -18.87 -6.34
CA VAL A 762 -1.51 -19.76 -5.65
C VAL A 762 -1.79 -19.32 -4.22
N LEU A 763 -0.96 -18.44 -3.64
CA LEU A 763 -1.13 -17.96 -2.29
C LEU A 763 -2.11 -16.79 -2.21
N ASP A 764 -2.92 -16.78 -1.15
CA ASP A 764 -3.71 -15.62 -0.77
C ASP A 764 -2.79 -14.46 -0.38
N ASP A 765 -3.22 -13.22 -0.56
CA ASP A 765 -2.41 -12.06 -0.15
C ASP A 765 -2.33 -11.92 1.38
N ASP A 766 -3.38 -12.35 2.10
CA ASP A 766 -3.40 -12.39 3.56
C ASP A 766 -2.86 -13.76 4.03
N GLN A 767 -1.63 -13.73 4.54
CA GLN A 767 -0.93 -14.88 5.11
C GLN A 767 -0.72 -14.75 6.62
N SER A 768 -1.58 -13.99 7.31
CA SER A 768 -1.50 -13.76 8.75
C SER A 768 -1.51 -15.04 9.58
N ILE A 769 -2.02 -16.15 9.02
CA ILE A 769 -1.95 -17.49 9.60
C ILE A 769 -0.51 -17.92 9.95
N VAL A 770 0.51 -17.43 9.24
CA VAL A 770 1.92 -17.74 9.51
C VAL A 770 2.36 -17.23 10.89
N ARG A 771 1.72 -16.19 11.42
CA ARG A 771 2.06 -15.66 12.74
C ARG A 771 1.66 -16.61 13.87
N SER A 772 0.59 -17.38 13.71
CA SER A 772 0.13 -18.37 14.71
C SER A 772 0.57 -19.80 14.38
N ASP A 773 0.81 -20.10 13.12
CA ASP A 773 1.40 -21.35 12.64
C ASP A 773 2.51 -21.04 11.62
N PRO A 774 3.77 -20.93 12.07
CA PRO A 774 4.92 -20.59 11.21
C PRO A 774 5.17 -21.57 10.05
N THR A 775 4.51 -22.73 10.05
CA THR A 775 4.63 -23.74 8.98
C THR A 775 3.46 -23.70 7.99
N ALA A 776 2.43 -22.90 8.28
CA ALA A 776 1.24 -22.83 7.45
C ALA A 776 1.43 -21.97 6.20
N TYR A 777 0.47 -22.11 5.29
CA TYR A 777 0.20 -21.23 4.17
C TYR A 777 -1.29 -21.29 3.84
N LYS A 778 -1.82 -20.23 3.22
CA LYS A 778 -3.21 -20.14 2.79
C LYS A 778 -3.29 -20.01 1.27
N LEU A 779 -4.03 -20.90 0.62
CA LEU A 779 -4.27 -20.80 -0.82
C LEU A 779 -5.35 -19.75 -1.13
N ARG A 780 -5.16 -19.01 -2.23
CA ARG A 780 -6.17 -18.05 -2.69
C ARG A 780 -7.40 -18.75 -3.25
N PRO A 781 -8.60 -18.18 -3.07
CA PRO A 781 -9.81 -18.70 -3.72
C PRO A 781 -9.66 -18.69 -5.25
N SER A 782 -9.79 -19.87 -5.86
CA SER A 782 -9.80 -20.10 -7.31
C SER A 782 -10.65 -21.32 -7.65
N ILE A 783 -11.02 -21.48 -8.93
CA ILE A 783 -11.73 -22.67 -9.41
C ILE A 783 -10.97 -23.96 -9.07
N TRP A 784 -9.64 -23.90 -9.03
CA TRP A 784 -8.77 -25.02 -8.66
C TRP A 784 -8.76 -25.25 -7.15
N ALA A 785 -8.31 -24.26 -6.36
CA ALA A 785 -8.14 -24.42 -4.92
C ALA A 785 -9.46 -24.68 -4.18
N THR A 786 -10.55 -24.00 -4.58
CA THR A 786 -11.85 -24.11 -3.88
C THR A 786 -12.55 -25.44 -4.12
N TYR A 787 -12.41 -26.04 -5.31
CA TYR A 787 -13.16 -27.25 -5.68
C TYR A 787 -12.31 -28.52 -5.77
N ILE A 788 -10.98 -28.40 -5.87
CA ILE A 788 -10.03 -29.53 -5.82
C ILE A 788 -9.33 -29.60 -4.47
N GLY A 789 -8.94 -28.46 -3.89
CA GLY A 789 -7.98 -28.37 -2.79
C GLY A 789 -6.54 -28.36 -3.31
N GLU A 790 -5.55 -28.36 -2.42
CA GLU A 790 -4.12 -28.25 -2.76
C GLU A 790 -3.60 -29.30 -3.75
N GLU A 791 -4.29 -30.44 -3.88
CA GLU A 791 -4.00 -31.54 -4.82
C GLU A 791 -3.86 -31.08 -6.29
N PHE A 792 -4.48 -29.97 -6.69
CA PHE A 792 -4.31 -29.45 -8.05
C PHE A 792 -2.85 -29.05 -8.35
N ILE A 793 -2.13 -28.53 -7.34
CA ILE A 793 -0.73 -28.11 -7.47
C ILE A 793 0.13 -29.36 -7.69
N ASP A 794 0.01 -30.34 -6.80
CA ASP A 794 0.77 -31.59 -6.86
C ASP A 794 0.53 -32.31 -8.19
N SER A 795 -0.74 -32.39 -8.60
CA SER A 795 -1.14 -33.00 -9.86
C SER A 795 -0.57 -32.28 -11.08
N ALA A 796 -0.56 -30.94 -11.07
CA ALA A 796 0.00 -30.16 -12.17
C ALA A 796 1.49 -30.43 -12.35
N PHE A 797 2.28 -30.47 -11.26
CA PHE A 797 3.71 -30.84 -11.32
C PHE A 797 3.92 -32.26 -11.83
N VAL A 798 3.13 -33.22 -11.35
CA VAL A 798 3.20 -34.62 -11.82
C VAL A 798 2.91 -34.70 -13.32
N TRP A 799 1.89 -34.02 -13.82
CA TRP A 799 1.52 -34.08 -15.23
C TRP A 799 2.48 -33.32 -16.13
N ALA A 800 3.01 -32.17 -15.68
CA ALA A 800 4.02 -31.43 -16.42
C ALA A 800 5.30 -32.27 -16.58
N HIS A 801 5.78 -32.91 -15.51
CA HIS A 801 6.94 -33.80 -15.57
C HIS A 801 6.69 -35.05 -16.42
N GLN A 802 5.47 -35.61 -16.39
CA GLN A 802 5.11 -36.73 -17.26
C GLN A 802 5.09 -36.35 -18.74
N ALA A 803 4.62 -35.14 -19.06
CA ALA A 803 4.58 -34.64 -20.42
C ALA A 803 6.00 -34.34 -20.95
N ASP A 804 6.82 -33.66 -20.17
CA ASP A 804 8.23 -33.40 -20.47
C ASP A 804 9.14 -33.61 -19.24
N PRO A 805 9.80 -34.77 -19.13
CA PRO A 805 10.70 -35.05 -18.02
C PRO A 805 11.96 -34.18 -17.96
N ASP A 806 12.36 -33.57 -19.08
CA ASP A 806 13.60 -32.78 -19.19
C ASP A 806 13.36 -31.28 -18.91
N ALA A 807 12.10 -30.84 -18.84
CA ALA A 807 11.75 -29.46 -18.54
C ALA A 807 11.95 -29.15 -17.05
N LYS A 808 12.52 -27.98 -16.76
CA LYS A 808 12.66 -27.47 -15.39
C LYS A 808 11.35 -26.85 -14.92
N LEU A 809 10.81 -27.35 -13.82
CA LEU A 809 9.49 -26.96 -13.35
C LEU A 809 9.58 -26.01 -12.14
N TYR A 810 8.88 -24.89 -12.24
CA TYR A 810 8.83 -23.84 -11.25
C TYR A 810 7.39 -23.58 -10.77
N ILE A 811 7.29 -23.14 -9.53
CA ILE A 811 6.13 -22.40 -9.02
C ILE A 811 6.51 -20.92 -8.97
N ASN A 812 5.59 -19.98 -9.23
CA ASN A 812 5.89 -18.55 -9.36
C ASN A 812 4.91 -17.70 -8.54
N GLU A 813 5.39 -16.66 -7.84
CA GLU A 813 4.58 -15.86 -6.92
C GLU A 813 5.13 -14.41 -6.78
N TYR A 814 4.21 -13.43 -6.61
CA TYR A 814 4.57 -12.06 -6.23
C TYR A 814 4.43 -11.81 -4.74
N GLY A 815 5.13 -10.79 -4.24
CA GLY A 815 5.02 -10.33 -2.86
C GLY A 815 5.66 -11.30 -1.87
N ALA A 816 6.50 -12.20 -2.36
CA ALA A 816 7.24 -13.21 -1.62
C ALA A 816 8.76 -12.99 -1.66
N GLU A 817 9.21 -11.78 -2.00
CA GLU A 817 10.60 -11.46 -2.32
C GLU A 817 11.50 -11.24 -1.09
N MET A 818 10.99 -10.59 -0.05
CA MET A 818 11.77 -10.16 1.12
C MET A 818 11.51 -11.09 2.32
N VAL A 819 12.56 -11.68 2.91
CA VAL A 819 12.44 -12.40 4.19
C VAL A 819 11.80 -11.49 5.24
N GLY A 820 11.00 -12.08 6.13
CA GLY A 820 10.34 -11.36 7.21
C GLY A 820 8.99 -10.77 6.87
N LYS A 821 8.38 -11.21 5.76
CA LYS A 821 6.97 -10.99 5.45
C LYS A 821 6.21 -12.31 5.51
N THR A 822 4.97 -12.27 6.00
CA THR A 822 4.11 -13.46 6.12
C THR A 822 3.96 -14.21 4.79
N LYS A 823 3.82 -13.50 3.67
CA LYS A 823 3.70 -14.12 2.34
C LYS A 823 4.99 -14.79 1.86
N THR A 824 6.15 -14.20 2.15
CA THR A 824 7.46 -14.80 1.86
C THR A 824 7.68 -16.09 2.63
N GLU A 825 7.28 -16.14 3.90
CA GLU A 825 7.35 -17.35 4.72
C GLU A 825 6.35 -18.42 4.27
N ALA A 826 5.10 -18.05 3.98
CA ALA A 826 4.11 -18.96 3.42
C ALA A 826 4.58 -19.58 2.09
N TYR A 827 5.25 -18.80 1.24
CA TYR A 827 5.79 -19.29 -0.03
C TYR A 827 6.94 -20.27 0.18
N TYR A 828 7.87 -19.95 1.10
CA TYR A 828 8.93 -20.87 1.48
C TYR A 828 8.37 -22.19 2.04
N ASN A 829 7.34 -22.13 2.91
CA ASN A 829 6.65 -23.30 3.45
C ASN A 829 6.02 -24.16 2.34
N LEU A 830 5.34 -23.52 1.38
CA LEU A 830 4.70 -24.21 0.26
C LEU A 830 5.74 -24.93 -0.62
N VAL A 831 6.83 -24.25 -0.96
CA VAL A 831 7.93 -24.78 -1.81
C VAL A 831 8.66 -25.91 -1.10
N LYS A 832 8.99 -25.74 0.19
CA LYS A 832 9.59 -26.77 1.03
C LYS A 832 8.71 -28.03 1.05
N ARG A 833 7.40 -27.87 1.26
CA ARG A 833 6.43 -28.96 1.23
C ARG A 833 6.39 -29.67 -0.14
N LEU A 834 6.43 -28.94 -1.26
CA LEU A 834 6.51 -29.56 -2.61
C LEU A 834 7.76 -30.44 -2.76
N LYS A 835 8.91 -29.95 -2.27
CA LYS A 835 10.17 -30.68 -2.30
C LYS A 835 10.13 -31.92 -1.42
N GLU A 836 9.62 -31.81 -0.20
CA GLU A 836 9.50 -32.93 0.75
C GLU A 836 8.51 -34.00 0.26
N SER A 837 7.49 -33.63 -0.51
CA SER A 837 6.57 -34.56 -1.18
C SER A 837 7.20 -35.32 -2.35
N GLY A 838 8.46 -35.06 -2.70
CA GLY A 838 9.18 -35.75 -3.78
C GLY A 838 8.71 -35.38 -5.19
N LEU A 839 8.06 -34.23 -5.35
CA LEU A 839 7.65 -33.72 -6.66
C LEU A 839 8.86 -33.25 -7.47
N ALA A 840 8.75 -33.34 -8.80
CA ALA A 840 9.78 -32.87 -9.74
C ALA A 840 9.77 -31.34 -9.84
N ILE A 841 10.22 -30.66 -8.80
CA ILE A 841 10.38 -29.21 -8.73
C ILE A 841 11.87 -28.84 -8.82
N GLU A 842 12.22 -27.98 -9.78
CA GLU A 842 13.57 -27.44 -9.93
C GLU A 842 13.78 -26.24 -9.01
N GLY A 843 12.72 -25.43 -8.82
CA GLY A 843 12.82 -24.23 -8.01
C GLY A 843 11.55 -23.41 -7.92
N CYS A 844 11.72 -22.17 -7.48
CA CYS A 844 10.68 -21.16 -7.37
C CYS A 844 11.05 -19.88 -8.13
N GLY A 845 10.04 -19.13 -8.55
CA GLY A 845 10.17 -17.82 -9.20
C GLY A 845 9.67 -16.71 -8.29
N LEU A 846 10.48 -15.65 -8.18
CA LEU A 846 10.10 -14.39 -7.55
C LEU A 846 9.77 -13.39 -8.66
N GLN A 847 8.53 -12.93 -8.72
CA GLN A 847 8.11 -11.98 -9.77
C GLN A 847 8.90 -10.67 -9.69
N CYS A 848 9.15 -10.14 -8.48
CA CYS A 848 9.93 -8.91 -8.28
C CYS A 848 9.31 -7.67 -8.93
N HIS A 849 7.99 -7.52 -8.80
CA HIS A 849 7.29 -6.27 -9.12
C HIS A 849 7.48 -5.25 -8.00
N PHE A 850 8.39 -4.29 -8.17
CA PHE A 850 8.73 -3.30 -7.15
C PHE A 850 8.30 -1.89 -7.52
N THR A 851 8.23 -1.02 -6.52
CA THR A 851 8.24 0.44 -6.66
C THR A 851 9.51 0.96 -6.00
N THR A 852 10.13 2.00 -6.56
CA THR A 852 11.38 2.55 -5.99
C THR A 852 11.23 2.85 -4.51
N GLY A 853 12.15 2.33 -3.70
CA GLY A 853 12.15 2.41 -2.24
C GLY A 853 11.62 1.18 -1.51
N GLU A 854 11.10 0.18 -2.21
CA GLU A 854 10.64 -1.08 -1.60
C GLU A 854 11.76 -2.14 -1.43
N LEU A 855 12.89 -1.98 -2.13
CA LEU A 855 13.98 -2.95 -2.15
C LEU A 855 14.78 -2.96 -0.84
N ASP A 856 14.78 -4.11 -0.16
CA ASP A 856 15.78 -4.47 0.84
C ASP A 856 16.69 -5.56 0.27
N THR A 857 17.93 -5.18 -0.06
CA THR A 857 18.88 -6.07 -0.74
C THR A 857 19.30 -7.26 0.12
N MET A 858 19.45 -7.07 1.42
CA MET A 858 19.85 -8.12 2.35
C MET A 858 18.71 -9.14 2.50
N LYS A 859 17.47 -8.66 2.67
CA LYS A 859 16.29 -9.53 2.77
C LYS A 859 16.02 -10.29 1.47
N LEU A 860 16.19 -9.66 0.30
CA LEU A 860 16.06 -10.36 -1.00
C LEU A 860 17.14 -11.44 -1.17
N GLU A 861 18.40 -11.09 -0.94
CA GLU A 861 19.51 -12.04 -1.10
C GLU A 861 19.40 -13.21 -0.12
N LYS A 862 19.03 -12.95 1.14
CA LYS A 862 18.78 -13.99 2.14
C LYS A 862 17.65 -14.93 1.70
N ASN A 863 16.57 -14.39 1.11
CA ASN A 863 15.47 -15.19 0.60
C ASN A 863 15.90 -16.09 -0.56
N ILE A 864 16.68 -15.56 -1.51
CA ILE A 864 17.22 -16.34 -2.63
C ILE A 864 18.13 -17.45 -2.08
N ARG A 865 19.06 -17.13 -1.19
CA ARG A 865 20.03 -18.10 -0.62
C ARG A 865 19.37 -19.25 0.12
N ARG A 866 18.30 -19.02 0.88
CA ARG A 866 17.68 -20.09 1.68
C ARG A 866 17.07 -21.22 0.85
N TYR A 867 16.69 -20.98 -0.41
CA TYR A 867 16.23 -22.06 -1.30
C TYR A 867 17.37 -22.99 -1.74
N ASP A 868 18.61 -22.50 -1.77
CA ASP A 868 19.80 -23.34 -2.05
C ASP A 868 19.96 -24.43 -0.98
N ASN A 869 19.63 -24.12 0.27
CA ASN A 869 19.63 -25.09 1.38
C ASN A 869 18.61 -26.23 1.19
N LEU A 870 17.58 -26.02 0.35
CA LEU A 870 16.61 -27.06 -0.06
C LEU A 870 17.05 -27.79 -1.33
N GLY A 871 18.20 -27.42 -1.91
CA GLY A 871 18.66 -27.90 -3.20
C GLY A 871 17.78 -27.42 -4.36
N LEU A 872 17.25 -26.20 -4.26
CA LEU A 872 16.33 -25.60 -5.24
C LEU A 872 16.89 -24.29 -5.81
N LYS A 873 16.56 -24.03 -7.08
CA LYS A 873 16.79 -22.71 -7.70
C LYS A 873 15.76 -21.69 -7.21
N CYS A 874 16.17 -20.44 -7.12
CA CYS A 874 15.28 -19.30 -6.88
C CYS A 874 15.65 -18.19 -7.87
N ILE A 875 14.76 -17.94 -8.83
CA ILE A 875 15.01 -17.08 -10.00
C ILE A 875 14.12 -15.83 -9.99
N ILE A 876 14.55 -14.79 -10.69
CA ILE A 876 13.78 -13.56 -10.85
C ILE A 876 13.03 -13.62 -12.18
N THR A 877 11.70 -13.59 -12.14
CA THR A 877 10.84 -13.97 -13.28
C THR A 877 10.13 -12.82 -13.97
N GLU A 878 9.86 -11.70 -13.30
CA GLU A 878 9.00 -10.62 -13.84
C GLU A 878 9.45 -9.22 -13.41
N LEU A 879 10.77 -8.99 -13.31
CA LEU A 879 11.33 -7.77 -12.75
C LEU A 879 10.85 -6.51 -13.47
N ASP A 880 10.24 -5.62 -12.70
CA ASP A 880 9.96 -4.24 -13.07
C ASP A 880 9.96 -3.34 -11.82
N ILE A 881 10.43 -2.09 -11.92
CA ILE A 881 10.57 -1.19 -10.78
C ILE A 881 9.92 0.15 -11.10
N ALA A 882 8.66 0.35 -10.72
CA ALA A 882 7.93 1.59 -10.98
C ALA A 882 8.50 2.78 -10.17
N LEU A 883 8.51 3.98 -10.76
CA LEU A 883 8.88 5.19 -10.03
C LEU A 883 7.79 5.53 -9.01
N ALA A 884 8.17 5.67 -7.74
CA ALA A 884 7.27 6.10 -6.67
C ALA A 884 6.76 7.53 -6.91
N ASP A 885 7.69 8.44 -7.20
CA ASP A 885 7.43 9.80 -7.63
C ASP A 885 8.19 10.05 -8.94
N PRO A 886 7.52 9.97 -10.11
CA PRO A 886 8.13 10.26 -11.40
C PRO A 886 8.61 11.71 -11.57
N THR A 887 8.20 12.62 -10.68
CA THR A 887 8.54 14.06 -10.73
C THR A 887 9.76 14.41 -9.89
N ALA A 888 10.24 13.48 -9.05
CA ALA A 888 11.46 13.67 -8.27
C ALA A 888 12.69 13.77 -9.18
N GLU A 889 13.61 14.69 -8.86
CA GLU A 889 14.81 14.97 -9.66
C GLU A 889 15.73 13.74 -9.80
N ASP A 890 15.79 12.89 -8.76
CA ASP A 890 16.62 11.69 -8.67
C ASP A 890 15.87 10.40 -9.03
N ALA A 891 14.62 10.47 -9.52
CA ALA A 891 13.75 9.30 -9.70
C ALA A 891 14.39 8.18 -10.54
N LEU A 892 14.96 8.54 -11.71
CA LEU A 892 15.62 7.58 -12.61
C LEU A 892 16.94 7.06 -12.05
N GLU A 893 17.64 7.87 -11.26
CA GLU A 893 18.90 7.47 -10.62
C GLU A 893 18.63 6.42 -9.52
N ARG A 894 17.62 6.67 -8.68
CA ARG A 894 17.18 5.72 -7.65
C ARG A 894 16.74 4.39 -8.27
N GLN A 895 15.92 4.45 -9.32
CA GLN A 895 15.53 3.26 -10.08
C GLN A 895 16.75 2.49 -10.61
N ALA A 896 17.75 3.19 -11.16
CA ALA A 896 18.94 2.56 -11.70
C ALA A 896 19.76 1.85 -10.62
N LYS A 897 19.93 2.47 -9.46
CA LYS A 897 20.61 1.88 -8.29
C LYS A 897 19.93 0.59 -7.84
N GLU A 898 18.60 0.56 -7.78
CA GLU A 898 17.84 -0.62 -7.38
C GLU A 898 17.94 -1.77 -8.40
N TYR A 899 17.82 -1.47 -9.71
CA TYR A 899 18.08 -2.46 -10.77
C TYR A 899 19.51 -3.02 -10.71
N GLY A 900 20.50 -2.16 -10.49
CA GLY A 900 21.90 -2.55 -10.29
C GLY A 900 22.09 -3.45 -9.08
N ALA A 901 21.47 -3.11 -7.95
CA ALA A 901 21.53 -3.89 -6.74
C ALA A 901 20.93 -5.30 -6.90
N ILE A 902 19.76 -5.42 -7.53
CA ILE A 902 19.15 -6.72 -7.85
C ILE A 902 20.04 -7.52 -8.80
N THR A 903 20.65 -6.87 -9.79
CA THR A 903 21.60 -7.53 -10.71
C THR A 903 22.81 -8.09 -9.96
N ARG A 904 23.37 -7.37 -8.98
CA ARG A 904 24.46 -7.88 -8.13
C ARG A 904 24.03 -9.09 -7.31
N ILE A 905 22.81 -9.08 -6.75
CA ILE A 905 22.27 -10.24 -6.01
C ILE A 905 22.15 -11.44 -6.95
N PHE A 906 21.55 -11.24 -8.13
CA PHE A 906 21.47 -12.27 -9.17
C PHE A 906 22.85 -12.87 -9.52
N LEU A 907 23.86 -12.02 -9.67
CA LEU A 907 25.22 -12.45 -10.02
C LEU A 907 25.93 -13.20 -8.88
N ARG A 908 25.72 -12.81 -7.62
CA ARG A 908 26.37 -13.41 -6.44
C ARG A 908 25.76 -14.74 -5.99
N ASN A 909 24.66 -15.17 -6.61
CA ASN A 909 23.90 -16.34 -6.19
C ASN A 909 23.80 -17.37 -7.31
N GLU A 910 24.51 -18.50 -7.15
CA GLU A 910 24.53 -19.61 -8.13
C GLU A 910 23.17 -20.30 -8.30
N ASN A 911 22.32 -20.27 -7.26
CA ASN A 911 20.96 -20.78 -7.34
C ASN A 911 19.98 -19.80 -8.00
N CYS A 912 20.41 -18.59 -8.36
CA CYS A 912 19.66 -17.63 -9.19
C CYS A 912 20.23 -17.61 -10.62
N SER A 913 19.69 -18.45 -11.50
CA SER A 913 20.20 -18.64 -12.87
C SER A 913 19.64 -17.65 -13.89
N SER A 914 18.50 -17.03 -13.60
CA SER A 914 17.74 -16.23 -14.55
C SER A 914 17.23 -14.94 -13.89
N MET A 915 17.34 -13.83 -14.61
CA MET A 915 16.71 -12.55 -14.29
C MET A 915 15.94 -12.04 -15.51
N LEU A 916 14.62 -12.00 -15.43
CA LEU A 916 13.73 -11.66 -16.54
C LEU A 916 13.03 -10.32 -16.27
N VAL A 917 13.05 -9.42 -17.25
CA VAL A 917 12.37 -8.10 -17.20
C VAL A 917 10.98 -8.19 -17.81
N TRP A 918 9.94 -7.69 -17.14
CA TRP A 918 8.54 -7.86 -17.56
C TRP A 918 8.06 -6.79 -18.56
N GLY A 919 8.77 -6.72 -19.69
CA GLY A 919 8.40 -5.91 -20.85
C GLY A 919 9.58 -5.24 -21.52
N ILE A 920 9.33 -4.68 -22.71
CA ILE A 920 10.37 -4.08 -23.56
C ILE A 920 10.52 -2.58 -23.27
N SER A 921 9.43 -1.81 -23.31
CA SER A 921 9.45 -0.34 -23.23
C SER A 921 8.36 0.23 -22.32
N ASP A 922 8.67 1.36 -21.66
CA ASP A 922 7.82 1.95 -20.61
C ASP A 922 6.37 2.25 -21.03
N ASN A 923 6.14 2.64 -22.29
CA ASN A 923 4.80 2.92 -22.83
C ASN A 923 3.93 1.67 -23.02
N HIS A 924 4.52 0.48 -22.95
CA HIS A 924 3.85 -0.78 -23.14
C HIS A 924 3.91 -1.68 -21.89
N SER A 925 4.51 -1.21 -20.79
CA SER A 925 4.44 -1.94 -19.53
C SER A 925 2.98 -2.10 -19.08
N TRP A 926 2.69 -3.24 -18.45
CA TRP A 926 1.41 -3.46 -17.75
C TRP A 926 1.26 -2.56 -16.51
N ARG A 927 2.38 -2.01 -15.99
CA ARG A 927 2.44 -1.05 -14.89
C ARG A 927 2.70 0.36 -15.39
N LYS A 928 2.20 1.35 -14.64
CA LYS A 928 2.47 2.76 -14.89
C LYS A 928 3.84 3.18 -14.32
N ASN A 929 4.18 4.46 -14.51
CA ASN A 929 5.35 5.11 -13.91
C ASN A 929 6.71 4.55 -14.37
N ALA A 930 6.83 4.32 -15.68
CA ALA A 930 8.10 4.05 -16.37
C ALA A 930 8.98 2.97 -15.69
N PRO A 931 8.51 1.72 -15.58
CA PRO A 931 9.17 0.73 -14.71
C PRO A 931 10.29 -0.08 -15.37
N LEU A 932 10.54 0.06 -16.68
CA LEU A 932 11.39 -0.84 -17.48
C LEU A 932 12.77 -0.23 -17.80
N LEU A 933 13.61 -0.98 -18.54
CA LEU A 933 14.96 -0.57 -18.92
C LEU A 933 15.01 0.46 -20.06
N PHE A 934 13.96 0.54 -20.88
CA PHE A 934 13.89 1.40 -22.06
C PHE A 934 12.66 2.31 -22.01
N ASN A 935 12.83 3.56 -22.46
CA ASN A 935 11.75 4.53 -22.50
C ASN A 935 10.83 4.32 -23.73
N HIS A 936 9.83 5.19 -23.89
CA HIS A 936 8.87 5.13 -25.00
C HIS A 936 9.47 5.34 -26.40
N GLU A 937 10.70 5.86 -26.50
CA GLU A 937 11.44 6.03 -27.75
C GLU A 937 12.45 4.89 -27.98
N LEU A 938 12.39 3.83 -27.17
CA LEU A 938 13.33 2.71 -27.13
C LEU A 938 14.77 3.10 -26.78
N LYS A 939 14.96 4.27 -26.16
CA LYS A 939 16.27 4.68 -25.64
C LYS A 939 16.51 4.03 -24.27
N ALA A 940 17.73 3.55 -24.08
CA ALA A 940 18.19 3.01 -22.81
C ALA A 940 18.12 4.07 -21.70
N LYS A 941 17.52 3.69 -20.57
CA LYS A 941 17.45 4.51 -19.35
C LYS A 941 18.67 4.28 -18.47
N PRO A 942 18.92 5.12 -17.44
CA PRO A 942 19.94 4.86 -16.43
C PRO A 942 19.90 3.43 -15.84
N ALA A 943 18.70 2.85 -15.69
CA ALA A 943 18.52 1.48 -15.25
C ALA A 943 19.20 0.44 -16.17
N TYR A 944 19.09 0.60 -17.49
CA TYR A 944 19.77 -0.28 -18.45
C TYR A 944 21.29 -0.23 -18.25
N TYR A 945 21.87 0.98 -18.16
CA TYR A 945 23.31 1.15 -18.06
C TYR A 945 23.87 0.60 -16.75
N ASN A 946 23.14 0.71 -15.64
CA ASN A 946 23.58 0.09 -14.39
C ASN A 946 23.55 -1.45 -14.50
N VAL A 947 22.47 -2.05 -15.02
CA VAL A 947 22.41 -3.52 -15.26
C VAL A 947 23.59 -3.97 -16.16
N HIS A 948 23.84 -3.23 -17.24
CA HIS A 948 24.95 -3.48 -18.15
C HIS A 948 26.30 -3.41 -17.43
N ALA A 949 26.54 -2.36 -16.64
CA ALA A 949 27.77 -2.18 -15.87
C ALA A 949 28.02 -3.33 -14.89
N GLN A 950 27.00 -3.79 -14.17
CA GLN A 950 27.15 -4.91 -13.23
C GLN A 950 27.52 -6.22 -13.95
N LEU A 951 26.90 -6.49 -15.10
CA LEU A 951 27.21 -7.66 -15.93
C LEU A 951 28.64 -7.60 -16.50
N ARG A 952 29.04 -6.44 -17.02
CA ARG A 952 30.40 -6.20 -17.53
C ARG A 952 31.45 -6.41 -16.43
N LYS A 953 31.29 -5.73 -15.28
CA LYS A 953 32.21 -5.82 -14.14
C LYS A 953 32.37 -7.27 -13.68
N ALA A 954 31.28 -8.06 -13.65
CA ALA A 954 31.35 -9.49 -13.32
C ALA A 954 32.15 -10.31 -14.34
N VAL A 955 32.01 -10.05 -15.65
CA VAL A 955 32.80 -10.71 -16.70
C VAL A 955 34.27 -10.31 -16.65
N GLU A 956 34.58 -9.05 -16.38
CA GLU A 956 35.95 -8.58 -16.20
C GLU A 956 36.62 -9.28 -15.00
N GLN A 957 35.89 -9.48 -13.90
CA GLN A 957 36.35 -10.25 -12.76
C GLN A 957 36.62 -11.72 -13.12
N LEU A 958 35.75 -12.37 -13.90
CA LEU A 958 35.99 -13.72 -14.43
C LEU A 958 37.31 -13.81 -15.21
N SER A 959 37.64 -12.78 -16.00
CA SER A 959 38.82 -12.76 -16.87
C SER A 959 40.16 -12.69 -16.11
N THR A 960 40.14 -12.29 -14.84
CA THR A 960 41.33 -12.25 -13.98
C THR A 960 41.58 -13.56 -13.21
N GLY A 961 40.60 -14.46 -13.11
CA GLY A 961 40.76 -15.80 -12.55
C GLY A 961 41.33 -15.88 -11.12
N LEU A 962 41.30 -14.77 -10.37
CA LEU A 962 41.80 -14.67 -9.00
C LEU A 962 40.60 -14.53 -8.05
N GLU A 963 40.06 -15.66 -7.60
CA GLU A 963 39.33 -15.69 -6.35
C GLU A 963 40.36 -15.56 -5.22
N SER A 964 40.36 -14.42 -4.53
CA SER A 964 40.95 -14.37 -3.19
C SER A 964 40.15 -15.32 -2.30
N PRO A 965 40.78 -16.28 -1.59
CA PRO A 965 40.07 -17.09 -0.61
C PRO A 965 39.47 -16.16 0.45
N LYS A 966 38.17 -16.31 0.73
CA LYS A 966 37.60 -15.82 1.99
C LYS A 966 38.33 -16.51 3.12
N THR A 967 39.21 -15.79 3.81
CA THR A 967 39.80 -16.26 5.07
C THR A 967 38.80 -15.97 6.17
N ASP A 968 37.96 -16.96 6.47
CA ASP A 968 37.14 -16.98 7.67
C ASP A 968 38.05 -17.11 8.90
N GLY A 969 38.53 -15.96 9.40
CA GLY A 969 38.95 -15.74 10.79
C GLY A 969 40.07 -16.62 11.39
N LYS A 970 40.82 -17.42 10.62
CA LYS A 970 41.92 -18.24 11.17
C LYS A 970 43.28 -17.54 11.08
N PRO A 971 44.16 -17.69 12.10
CA PRO A 971 45.48 -17.07 12.11
C PRO A 971 46.38 -17.66 11.00
N SER A 972 47.17 -16.78 10.38
CA SER A 972 47.99 -17.05 9.19
C SER A 972 48.86 -18.33 9.32
N ALA A 973 48.58 -19.34 8.49
CA ALA A 973 49.41 -20.54 8.37
C ALA A 973 50.79 -20.21 7.78
N ARG A 974 51.83 -20.97 8.16
CA ARG A 974 53.22 -20.72 7.74
C ARG A 974 53.52 -21.43 6.42
N LEU A 975 54.03 -20.70 5.43
CA LEU A 975 54.45 -21.26 4.14
C LEU A 975 55.62 -22.25 4.30
N LEU A 976 55.43 -23.50 3.89
CA LEU A 976 56.43 -24.57 3.92
C LEU A 976 57.26 -24.63 2.64
N ARG A 977 56.59 -24.64 1.48
CA ARG A 977 57.27 -24.73 0.18
C ARG A 977 56.42 -24.17 -0.95
N THR A 978 57.10 -23.77 -2.02
CA THR A 978 56.50 -23.31 -3.26
C THR A 978 56.99 -24.18 -4.42
N VAL A 979 56.06 -24.71 -5.22
CA VAL A 979 56.33 -25.49 -6.42
C VAL A 979 55.77 -24.77 -7.63
N TYR A 980 56.55 -24.66 -8.70
CA TYR A 980 56.12 -23.99 -9.92
C TYR A 980 55.77 -25.01 -10.99
N TYR A 981 54.66 -24.80 -11.70
CA TYR A 981 54.27 -25.59 -12.85
C TYR A 981 54.09 -24.68 -14.06
N ASN A 982 54.34 -25.19 -15.27
CA ASN A 982 53.94 -24.48 -16.49
C ASN A 982 52.42 -24.59 -16.66
N ILE A 983 51.87 -23.86 -17.63
CA ILE A 983 50.43 -23.89 -17.94
C ILE A 983 49.90 -25.27 -18.37
N MET A 984 50.80 -26.21 -18.70
CA MET A 984 50.47 -27.60 -19.05
C MET A 984 50.53 -28.54 -17.82
N GLY A 985 50.76 -28.01 -16.62
CA GLY A 985 50.79 -28.80 -15.37
C GLY A 985 52.09 -29.55 -15.11
N GLN A 986 53.18 -29.22 -15.83
CA GLN A 986 54.50 -29.84 -15.62
C GLN A 986 55.34 -29.00 -14.65
N GLU A 987 55.95 -29.64 -13.65
CA GLU A 987 56.79 -28.96 -12.67
C GLU A 987 58.02 -28.31 -13.34
N MET A 988 58.27 -27.05 -13.01
CA MET A 988 59.33 -26.22 -13.58
C MET A 988 60.46 -26.03 -12.57
N THR A 989 61.69 -26.24 -13.02
CA THR A 989 62.90 -25.97 -12.23
C THR A 989 63.33 -24.50 -12.25
N SER A 990 62.77 -23.68 -13.16
CA SER A 990 63.04 -22.23 -13.27
C SER A 990 61.74 -21.44 -13.37
N PRO A 991 61.52 -20.38 -12.56
CA PRO A 991 60.24 -19.69 -12.49
C PRO A 991 60.17 -18.47 -13.42
N THR A 992 60.36 -18.61 -14.73
CA THR A 992 60.22 -17.48 -15.68
C THR A 992 59.05 -17.70 -16.65
N GLY A 993 58.28 -16.64 -16.96
CA GLY A 993 57.10 -16.71 -17.82
C GLY A 993 55.79 -17.10 -17.11
N PHE A 994 54.77 -17.53 -17.88
CA PHE A 994 53.47 -17.94 -17.34
C PHE A 994 53.60 -19.23 -16.53
N ARG A 995 53.28 -19.16 -15.24
CA ARG A 995 53.42 -20.27 -14.31
C ARG A 995 52.28 -20.37 -13.31
N ILE A 996 52.09 -21.57 -12.80
CA ILE A 996 51.23 -21.90 -11.68
C ILE A 996 52.13 -22.10 -10.46
N GLU A 997 52.03 -21.22 -9.49
CA GLU A 997 52.73 -21.29 -8.21
C GLU A 997 51.84 -22.01 -7.19
N ARG A 998 52.25 -23.18 -6.71
CA ARG A 998 51.60 -23.89 -5.60
C ARG A 998 52.37 -23.72 -4.31
N ARG A 999 51.78 -23.00 -3.38
CA ARG A 999 52.27 -22.76 -2.02
C ARG A 999 51.62 -23.75 -1.07
N PHE A 1000 52.43 -24.48 -0.32
CA PHE A 1000 51.98 -25.46 0.66
C PHE A 1000 52.25 -24.90 2.05
N TYR A 1001 51.24 -24.94 2.92
CA TYR A 1001 51.30 -24.42 4.28
C TYR A 1001 51.37 -25.56 5.31
N ASP A 1002 51.77 -25.22 6.54
CA ASP A 1002 51.96 -26.18 7.64
C ASP A 1002 50.66 -26.75 8.23
N ASP A 1003 49.54 -26.05 8.02
CA ASP A 1003 48.20 -26.53 8.32
C ASP A 1003 47.65 -27.51 7.27
N GLY A 1004 48.44 -27.81 6.22
CA GLY A 1004 48.07 -28.68 5.12
C GLY A 1004 47.29 -27.98 4.00
N SER A 1005 46.99 -26.68 4.13
CA SER A 1005 46.37 -25.91 3.05
C SER A 1005 47.34 -25.70 1.88
N ILE A 1006 46.79 -25.60 0.67
CA ILE A 1006 47.55 -25.38 -0.55
C ILE A 1006 46.93 -24.20 -1.29
N GLU A 1007 47.69 -23.14 -1.48
CA GLU A 1007 47.32 -21.98 -2.29
C GLU A 1007 47.91 -22.14 -3.69
N THR A 1008 47.10 -21.94 -4.72
CA THR A 1008 47.54 -22.04 -6.12
C THR A 1008 47.37 -20.67 -6.79
N ILE A 1009 48.47 -20.04 -7.17
CA ILE A 1009 48.51 -18.69 -7.74
C ILE A 1009 49.02 -18.77 -9.18
N LYS A 1010 48.26 -18.24 -10.15
CA LYS A 1010 48.74 -18.09 -11.52
C LYS A 1010 49.43 -16.74 -11.66
N THR A 1011 50.71 -16.74 -12.04
CA THR A 1011 51.51 -15.51 -12.15
C THR A 1011 52.35 -15.51 -13.42
N TYR A 1012 52.67 -14.31 -13.93
CA TYR A 1012 53.66 -14.08 -14.98
C TYR A 1012 54.81 -13.27 -14.36
N LYS A 1013 56.06 -13.70 -14.53
CA LYS A 1013 57.24 -13.02 -13.95
C LYS A 1013 58.41 -13.00 -14.92
#